data_AF-A0A6P8YXQ6-F1
#
_entry.id   AF-A0A6P8YXQ6-F1
#
_cell.length_a   1.000
_cell.length_b   1.000
_cell.length_c   1.000
_cell.angle_alpha   90.00
_cell.angle_beta   90.00
_cell.angle_gamma   90.00
#
_symmetry.space_group_name_H-M   'P 1'
#
loop_
_entity.id
_entity.type
_entity.pdbx_description
1 polymer ?
#
loop_
_entity_poly.entity_id
_entity_poly.type
_entity_poly.pdbx_seq_one_letter_code
_entity_poly.pdbx_strand_id
1 'polypeptide(L)'
;MPADEPPPDETFKVLVATDIHLGVYEKDPARGDDSFNTFEEILQLAREHDVDFILLGGDLFHETKPSSSCMHRCMALLREYCMGDRPISFNFLSDHEMIFKDSSQSVVNYEDPNINVSIPVFSIHGNHDDPTGQDAICTLDILSCAGLVNYFGKSTDLTQLNVNPVLLQKGPSRLALYGFGHVKDPRLYRLFQEEKVTFFQPDEFQDEWYNICVLHQNRVEGRGKKCTIPEEFLPKMLDLVIWGHEHDCRIEMEENKKMKFFVSQPGSPVATSLCEGEAIPKHVAILYVHDKKFRMDYKKLKTVRPFVIEDLVLSEFELNDVQKDISEQVEEVVHEKVNEMIKDAEKLRTGHPKQPILPLIRLRLFFTDESQMINTIRFCQRFEDRVVNTGDMILMKRLTHEFKEKREVLEKDVMNGVLKEAKHQIDLKVEDYVKDYFNRVDDDDALRMNLLTVIGLNEAVSDMVDKNHNTALAEIVKHQQNRMEKYLLQKDVNQENIEDYMRRFILEKKEGGDAEMEETRKQLKEHEQSSATNGTKTKAKPKGKANDTVEVLEDEDDDIEEDDFEPEPVRGRGRASRAPRAARAPRAARAPRASRAASTTASSRGRGRATPQRTIMDSFATQSSQISLVRTQTRTNRSRVQYDSDDSE
;
A
#
# COMPACT_ATOMS: atom_id res chain seq x y z
N MET A 1 -0.46 25.39 -46.92
CA MET A 1 -0.39 24.32 -45.91
C MET A 1 0.85 23.50 -46.22
N PRO A 2 1.76 23.28 -45.26
CA PRO A 2 2.89 22.39 -45.51
C PRO A 2 2.36 20.98 -45.82
N ALA A 3 2.92 20.35 -46.85
CA ALA A 3 2.36 19.17 -47.51
C ALA A 3 2.56 17.83 -46.76
N ASP A 4 2.83 17.87 -45.45
CA ASP A 4 3.28 16.70 -44.68
C ASP A 4 2.54 16.49 -43.35
N GLU A 5 1.54 17.31 -43.00
CA GLU A 5 0.66 17.03 -41.85
C GLU A 5 -0.52 16.18 -42.31
N PRO A 6 -0.77 15.01 -41.68
CA PRO A 6 -1.89 14.16 -42.05
C PRO A 6 -3.21 14.91 -41.83
N PRO A 7 -4.22 14.66 -42.68
CA PRO A 7 -5.49 15.36 -42.60
C PRO A 7 -6.14 15.17 -41.20
N PRO A 8 -6.63 16.26 -40.57
CA PRO A 8 -7.21 16.20 -39.22
C PRO A 8 -8.41 15.25 -39.09
N ASP A 9 -9.17 15.09 -40.17
CA ASP A 9 -10.39 14.28 -40.21
C ASP A 9 -10.09 12.77 -40.27
N GLU A 10 -8.84 12.38 -40.55
CA GLU A 10 -8.38 11.00 -40.60
C GLU A 10 -7.44 10.66 -39.43
N THR A 11 -6.99 11.66 -38.67
CA THR A 11 -6.02 11.46 -37.60
C THR A 11 -6.71 11.40 -36.24
N PHE A 12 -6.56 10.28 -35.52
CA PHE A 12 -6.97 10.21 -34.12
C PHE A 12 -6.08 11.10 -33.26
N LYS A 13 -6.69 11.91 -32.40
CA LYS A 13 -6.02 12.69 -31.35
C LYS A 13 -6.47 12.14 -30.00
N VAL A 14 -5.56 11.54 -29.25
CA VAL A 14 -5.87 10.88 -27.98
C VAL A 14 -5.06 11.54 -26.88
N LEU A 15 -5.72 12.06 -25.85
CA LEU A 15 -5.01 12.49 -24.65
C LEU A 15 -4.76 11.25 -23.77
N VAL A 16 -3.51 11.01 -23.38
CA VAL A 16 -3.10 9.87 -22.56
C VAL A 16 -2.63 10.37 -21.18
N ALA A 17 -3.23 9.81 -20.12
CA ALA A 17 -2.86 10.03 -18.73
C ALA A 17 -3.06 8.75 -17.91
N THR A 18 -2.50 8.66 -16.71
CA THR A 18 -2.63 7.50 -15.82
C THR A 18 -2.42 7.92 -14.37
N ASP A 19 -2.83 7.09 -13.42
CA ASP A 19 -2.47 7.20 -11.99
C ASP A 19 -2.82 8.57 -11.40
N ILE A 20 -4.02 9.08 -11.71
CA ILE A 20 -4.46 10.42 -11.32
C ILE A 20 -4.63 10.54 -9.81
N HIS A 21 -5.00 9.44 -9.13
CA HIS A 21 -5.14 9.37 -7.67
C HIS A 21 -6.06 10.47 -7.11
N LEU A 22 -7.24 10.65 -7.69
CA LEU A 22 -8.24 11.58 -7.17
C LEU A 22 -8.58 11.28 -5.72
N GLY A 23 -8.56 12.33 -4.89
CA GLY A 23 -8.79 12.23 -3.45
C GLY A 23 -7.55 11.88 -2.62
N VAL A 24 -6.38 11.73 -3.25
CA VAL A 24 -5.12 11.59 -2.49
C VAL A 24 -4.93 12.82 -1.59
N TYR A 25 -4.66 12.57 -0.31
CA TYR A 25 -4.54 13.59 0.74
C TYR A 25 -5.76 14.54 0.87
N GLU A 26 -6.98 14.11 0.53
CA GLU A 26 -8.19 14.97 0.59
C GLU A 26 -8.40 15.64 1.97
N LYS A 27 -7.93 15.01 3.05
CA LYS A 27 -8.04 15.54 4.42
C LYS A 27 -6.98 16.59 4.76
N ASP A 28 -5.93 16.70 3.96
CA ASP A 28 -4.83 17.65 4.17
C ASP A 28 -5.27 19.05 3.70
N PRO A 29 -5.17 20.09 4.55
CA PRO A 29 -5.63 21.43 4.23
C PRO A 29 -4.81 22.13 3.13
N ALA A 30 -3.56 21.71 2.93
CA ALA A 30 -2.66 22.28 1.95
C ALA A 30 -2.65 21.48 0.64
N ARG A 31 -2.77 20.15 0.70
CA ARG A 31 -2.64 19.21 -0.45
C ARG A 31 -3.96 18.69 -1.00
N GLY A 32 -5.06 18.82 -0.26
CA GLY A 32 -6.31 18.14 -0.60
C GLY A 32 -6.92 18.51 -1.95
N ASP A 33 -6.53 19.65 -2.53
CA ASP A 33 -6.98 20.10 -3.85
C ASP A 33 -6.02 19.74 -5.00
N ASP A 34 -4.81 19.22 -4.72
CA ASP A 34 -3.76 19.04 -5.72
C ASP A 34 -4.18 18.09 -6.86
N SER A 35 -4.79 16.95 -6.51
CA SER A 35 -5.26 15.96 -7.50
C SER A 35 -6.39 16.48 -8.36
N PHE A 36 -7.35 17.19 -7.77
CA PHE A 36 -8.47 17.76 -8.51
C PHE A 36 -8.03 18.89 -9.45
N ASN A 37 -7.15 19.80 -8.98
CA ASN A 37 -6.64 20.89 -9.81
C ASN A 37 -5.85 20.36 -11.01
N THR A 38 -5.08 19.28 -10.80
CA THR A 38 -4.28 18.69 -11.87
C THR A 38 -5.13 17.86 -12.83
N PHE A 39 -6.12 17.12 -12.33
CA PHE A 39 -7.09 16.47 -13.21
C PHE A 39 -7.89 17.47 -14.04
N GLU A 40 -8.28 18.60 -13.47
CA GLU A 40 -8.91 19.68 -14.21
C GLU A 40 -8.00 20.25 -15.30
N GLU A 41 -6.70 20.46 -15.03
CA GLU A 41 -5.74 20.85 -16.07
C GLU A 41 -5.68 19.84 -17.21
N ILE A 42 -5.66 18.54 -16.90
CA ILE A 42 -5.66 17.47 -17.91
C ILE A 42 -6.90 17.55 -18.80
N LEU A 43 -8.07 17.76 -18.21
CA LEU A 43 -9.33 17.91 -18.95
C LEU A 43 -9.38 19.22 -19.77
N GLN A 44 -8.80 20.30 -19.24
CA GLN A 44 -8.65 21.56 -19.98
C GLN A 44 -7.75 21.37 -21.21
N LEU A 45 -6.62 20.66 -21.07
CA LEU A 45 -5.73 20.32 -22.18
C LEU A 45 -6.45 19.48 -23.23
N ALA A 46 -7.30 18.51 -22.83
CA ALA A 46 -8.11 17.72 -23.76
C ALA A 46 -9.01 18.62 -24.63
N ARG A 47 -9.70 19.59 -24.00
CA ARG A 47 -10.57 20.54 -24.69
C ARG A 47 -9.78 21.55 -25.54
N GLU A 48 -8.70 22.11 -25.01
CA GLU A 48 -7.84 23.09 -25.71
C GLU A 48 -7.24 22.51 -26.99
N HIS A 49 -6.81 21.25 -26.93
CA HIS A 49 -6.19 20.56 -28.07
C HIS A 49 -7.18 19.84 -28.98
N ASP A 50 -8.48 19.91 -28.67
CA ASP A 50 -9.53 19.37 -29.52
C ASP A 50 -9.25 17.86 -29.78
N VAL A 51 -9.10 17.10 -28.69
CA VAL A 51 -8.84 15.66 -28.76
C VAL A 51 -10.12 14.89 -29.08
N ASP A 52 -9.98 13.76 -29.74
CA ASP A 52 -11.11 12.87 -30.06
C ASP A 52 -11.60 12.13 -28.82
N PHE A 53 -10.68 11.65 -27.98
CA PHE A 53 -11.00 11.00 -26.71
C PHE A 53 -9.83 11.04 -25.72
N ILE A 54 -10.13 10.76 -24.45
CA ILE A 54 -9.13 10.62 -23.38
C ILE A 54 -8.94 9.14 -23.06
N LEU A 55 -7.70 8.70 -22.89
CA LEU A 55 -7.32 7.35 -22.53
C LEU A 55 -6.60 7.35 -21.17
N LEU A 56 -7.18 6.64 -20.20
CA LEU A 56 -6.69 6.55 -18.82
C LEU A 56 -6.13 5.16 -18.51
N GLY A 57 -4.92 5.12 -17.96
CA GLY A 57 -4.17 3.90 -17.66
C GLY A 57 -4.46 3.23 -16.31
N GLY A 58 -5.52 3.60 -15.60
CA GLY A 58 -5.86 3.09 -14.26
C GLY A 58 -5.56 4.06 -13.12
N ASP A 59 -5.95 3.69 -11.91
CA ASP A 59 -5.82 4.49 -10.68
C ASP A 59 -6.35 5.92 -10.85
N LEU A 60 -7.58 6.05 -11.37
CA LEU A 60 -8.27 7.34 -11.42
C LEU A 60 -8.54 7.85 -10.00
N PHE A 61 -8.85 6.94 -9.08
CA PHE A 61 -9.10 7.23 -7.67
C PHE A 61 -8.02 6.63 -6.77
N HIS A 62 -7.67 7.34 -5.71
CA HIS A 62 -6.69 6.88 -4.73
C HIS A 62 -7.26 5.84 -3.75
N GLU A 63 -8.56 5.90 -3.48
CA GLU A 63 -9.24 4.93 -2.61
C GLU A 63 -10.23 4.12 -3.44
N THR A 64 -10.35 2.82 -3.17
CA THR A 64 -11.34 1.94 -3.80
C THR A 64 -12.78 2.40 -3.53
N LYS A 65 -12.98 3.04 -2.37
CA LYS A 65 -14.26 3.62 -1.95
C LYS A 65 -14.06 5.12 -1.71
N PRO A 66 -13.99 5.93 -2.77
CA PRO A 66 -13.74 7.35 -2.63
C PRO A 66 -14.84 8.05 -1.83
N SER A 67 -14.46 9.14 -1.18
CA SER A 67 -15.42 9.97 -0.44
C SER A 67 -16.51 10.53 -1.37
N SER A 68 -17.68 10.86 -0.81
CA SER A 68 -18.74 11.50 -1.59
C SER A 68 -18.31 12.84 -2.20
N SER A 69 -17.41 13.55 -1.52
CA SER A 69 -16.81 14.79 -2.01
C SER A 69 -15.93 14.53 -3.24
N CYS A 70 -15.00 13.57 -3.15
CA CYS A 70 -14.14 13.16 -4.25
C CYS A 70 -14.95 12.72 -5.47
N MET A 71 -15.94 11.85 -5.29
CA MET A 71 -16.82 11.40 -6.38
C MET A 71 -17.58 12.55 -7.03
N HIS A 72 -18.18 13.43 -6.22
CA HIS A 72 -18.91 14.57 -6.74
C HIS A 72 -18.01 15.50 -7.56
N ARG A 73 -16.79 15.81 -7.08
CA ARG A 73 -15.82 16.65 -7.80
C ARG A 73 -15.39 16.02 -9.12
N CYS A 74 -15.09 14.72 -9.12
CA CYS A 74 -14.75 13.97 -10.34
C CYS A 74 -15.89 14.05 -11.37
N MET A 75 -17.12 13.74 -10.95
CA MET A 75 -18.29 13.79 -11.83
C MET A 75 -18.56 15.20 -12.36
N ALA A 76 -18.39 16.22 -11.51
CA ALA A 76 -18.57 17.62 -11.92
C ALA A 76 -17.55 18.03 -13.00
N LEU A 77 -16.27 17.70 -12.81
CA LEU A 77 -15.20 17.98 -13.78
C LEU A 77 -15.44 17.25 -15.10
N LEU A 78 -15.71 15.94 -15.06
CA LEU A 78 -16.02 15.17 -16.27
C LEU A 78 -17.24 15.74 -17.02
N ARG A 79 -18.29 16.13 -16.29
CA ARG A 79 -19.47 16.75 -16.89
C ARG A 79 -19.16 18.10 -17.52
N GLU A 80 -18.34 18.92 -16.87
CA GLU A 80 -17.98 20.26 -17.35
C GLU A 80 -17.12 20.21 -18.62
N TYR A 81 -16.17 19.28 -18.70
CA TYR A 81 -15.17 19.25 -19.76
C TYR A 81 -15.49 18.25 -20.89
N CYS A 82 -16.15 17.13 -20.59
CA CYS A 82 -16.36 16.04 -21.54
C CYS A 82 -17.76 16.03 -22.20
N MET A 83 -18.77 16.69 -21.62
CA MET A 83 -20.09 16.85 -22.24
C MET A 83 -20.18 18.12 -23.08
N GLY A 84 -20.94 18.08 -24.18
CA GLY A 84 -21.14 19.23 -25.06
C GLY A 84 -21.73 18.87 -26.42
N ASP A 85 -21.93 19.88 -27.26
CA ASP A 85 -22.63 19.74 -28.56
C ASP A 85 -21.73 19.33 -29.73
N ARG A 86 -20.43 19.19 -29.48
CA ARG A 86 -19.47 18.77 -30.50
C ARG A 86 -19.73 17.30 -30.86
N PRO A 87 -19.93 16.97 -32.14
CA PRO A 87 -20.12 15.59 -32.57
C PRO A 87 -18.81 14.80 -32.49
N ILE A 88 -18.93 13.49 -32.21
CA ILE A 88 -17.82 12.55 -32.27
C ILE A 88 -17.50 12.22 -33.73
N SER A 89 -16.21 12.31 -34.11
CA SER A 89 -15.74 12.14 -35.50
C SER A 89 -15.27 10.72 -35.84
N PHE A 90 -15.45 9.76 -34.93
CA PHE A 90 -15.06 8.36 -35.12
C PHE A 90 -16.21 7.41 -34.78
N ASN A 91 -16.16 6.21 -35.32
CA ASN A 91 -17.18 5.17 -35.14
C ASN A 91 -16.66 4.06 -34.24
N PHE A 92 -17.57 3.46 -33.46
CA PHE A 92 -17.34 2.21 -32.76
C PHE A 92 -17.67 1.02 -33.68
N LEU A 93 -16.76 0.05 -33.79
CA LEU A 93 -16.93 -1.13 -34.65
C LEU A 93 -17.01 -2.45 -33.88
N SER A 94 -16.60 -2.47 -32.60
CA SER A 94 -16.64 -3.67 -31.77
C SER A 94 -18.07 -4.07 -31.40
N ASP A 95 -18.22 -5.32 -30.95
CA ASP A 95 -19.44 -5.74 -30.28
C ASP A 95 -19.49 -5.17 -28.86
N HIS A 96 -20.47 -4.29 -28.66
CA HIS A 96 -20.86 -3.69 -27.40
C HIS A 96 -21.05 -4.72 -26.27
N GLU A 97 -21.76 -5.82 -26.53
CA GLU A 97 -22.04 -6.84 -25.51
C GLU A 97 -20.79 -7.60 -25.09
N MET A 98 -19.80 -7.72 -25.98
CA MET A 98 -18.55 -8.42 -25.70
C MET A 98 -17.61 -7.57 -24.85
N ILE A 99 -17.46 -6.29 -25.20
CA ILE A 99 -16.55 -5.36 -24.52
C ILE A 99 -17.07 -4.98 -23.14
N PHE A 100 -18.38 -4.74 -23.03
CA PHE A 100 -19.02 -4.25 -21.81
C PHE A 100 -19.79 -5.33 -21.04
N LYS A 101 -19.52 -6.61 -21.32
CA LYS A 101 -20.20 -7.76 -20.71
C LYS A 101 -20.26 -7.69 -19.17
N ASP A 102 -19.15 -7.26 -18.57
CA ASP A 102 -18.96 -7.22 -17.12
C ASP A 102 -19.18 -5.82 -16.54
N SER A 103 -19.64 -4.86 -17.36
CA SER A 103 -19.94 -3.48 -16.99
C SER A 103 -21.45 -3.27 -16.81
N SER A 104 -21.81 -2.21 -16.09
CA SER A 104 -23.21 -1.84 -15.83
C SER A 104 -23.96 -1.33 -17.06
N GLN A 105 -23.25 -0.71 -18.00
CA GLN A 105 -23.78 -0.21 -19.27
C GLN A 105 -23.26 -1.05 -20.42
N SER A 106 -24.14 -1.41 -21.36
CA SER A 106 -23.77 -2.24 -22.51
C SER A 106 -23.35 -1.44 -23.73
N VAL A 107 -23.53 -0.12 -23.76
CA VAL A 107 -23.29 0.74 -24.93
C VAL A 107 -22.23 1.79 -24.61
N VAL A 108 -21.43 2.19 -25.61
CA VAL A 108 -20.52 3.33 -25.44
C VAL A 108 -21.30 4.61 -25.13
N ASN A 109 -20.77 5.42 -24.21
CA ASN A 109 -21.51 6.54 -23.65
C ASN A 109 -21.91 7.63 -24.66
N TYR A 110 -21.18 7.77 -25.76
CA TYR A 110 -21.45 8.77 -26.80
C TYR A 110 -22.47 8.29 -27.85
N GLU A 111 -22.86 7.01 -27.83
CA GLU A 111 -23.99 6.50 -28.61
C GLU A 111 -25.30 6.47 -27.80
N ASP A 112 -25.25 6.84 -26.51
CA ASP A 112 -26.45 6.98 -25.68
C ASP A 112 -27.31 8.15 -26.19
N PRO A 113 -28.58 7.92 -26.57
CA PRO A 113 -29.45 8.97 -27.10
C PRO A 113 -29.86 10.01 -26.06
N ASN A 114 -29.62 9.77 -24.77
CA ASN A 114 -30.01 10.63 -23.66
C ASN A 114 -28.87 11.51 -23.13
N ILE A 115 -27.63 11.29 -23.55
CA ILE A 115 -26.44 11.99 -23.05
C ILE A 115 -25.62 12.52 -24.21
N ASN A 116 -25.30 13.82 -24.20
CA ASN A 116 -24.48 14.43 -25.25
C ASN A 116 -23.01 14.49 -24.83
N VAL A 117 -22.22 13.52 -25.28
CA VAL A 117 -20.80 13.41 -24.99
C VAL A 117 -19.99 14.04 -26.13
N SER A 118 -19.10 14.96 -25.79
CA SER A 118 -18.21 15.65 -26.74
C SER A 118 -16.79 15.09 -26.76
N ILE A 119 -16.31 14.55 -25.63
CA ILE A 119 -14.99 13.92 -25.49
C ILE A 119 -15.17 12.66 -24.64
N PRO A 120 -15.29 11.47 -25.24
CA PRO A 120 -15.40 10.23 -24.47
C PRO A 120 -14.10 9.93 -23.72
N VAL A 121 -14.23 9.32 -22.55
CA VAL A 121 -13.11 8.88 -21.72
C VAL A 121 -13.11 7.37 -21.68
N PHE A 122 -12.01 6.73 -22.08
CA PHE A 122 -11.80 5.30 -21.95
C PHE A 122 -10.81 5.06 -20.82
N SER A 123 -11.15 4.17 -19.88
CA SER A 123 -10.28 3.85 -18.75
C SER A 123 -10.28 2.36 -18.47
N ILE A 124 -9.11 1.83 -18.13
CA ILE A 124 -8.99 0.60 -17.34
C ILE A 124 -8.99 0.95 -15.84
N HIS A 125 -9.14 -0.04 -14.97
CA HIS A 125 -8.90 0.14 -13.53
C HIS A 125 -7.45 -0.22 -13.18
N GLY A 126 -6.92 0.42 -12.15
CA GLY A 126 -5.64 0.09 -11.52
C GLY A 126 -5.84 -0.71 -10.23
N ASN A 127 -4.83 -0.68 -9.35
CA ASN A 127 -4.84 -1.43 -8.10
C ASN A 127 -5.56 -0.70 -6.95
N HIS A 128 -5.74 0.62 -7.03
CA HIS A 128 -6.47 1.39 -6.02
C HIS A 128 -7.98 1.44 -6.31
N ASP A 129 -8.38 1.48 -7.59
CA ASP A 129 -9.77 1.48 -8.03
C ASP A 129 -10.21 0.13 -8.59
N ASP A 130 -9.69 -0.95 -8.00
CA ASP A 130 -10.00 -2.32 -8.40
C ASP A 130 -11.45 -2.75 -8.06
N PRO A 131 -12.01 -3.73 -8.80
CA PRO A 131 -13.32 -4.29 -8.49
C PRO A 131 -13.35 -4.96 -7.12
N THR A 132 -14.23 -4.51 -6.22
CA THR A 132 -14.36 -5.07 -4.88
C THR A 132 -15.78 -5.52 -4.55
N GLY A 133 -15.90 -6.35 -3.52
CA GLY A 133 -17.18 -6.84 -3.00
C GLY A 133 -17.78 -7.99 -3.80
N GLN A 134 -18.99 -8.40 -3.39
CA GLN A 134 -19.65 -9.59 -3.91
C GLN A 134 -20.04 -9.48 -5.40
N ASP A 135 -20.32 -8.25 -5.85
CA ASP A 135 -20.70 -7.97 -7.24
C ASP A 135 -19.50 -7.55 -8.11
N ALA A 136 -18.27 -7.54 -7.55
CA ALA A 136 -17.06 -7.08 -8.23
C ALA A 136 -17.27 -5.74 -8.98
N ILE A 137 -17.77 -4.74 -8.25
CA ILE A 137 -18.02 -3.38 -8.76
C ILE A 137 -16.85 -2.50 -8.34
N CYS A 138 -16.32 -1.71 -9.26
CA CYS A 138 -15.35 -0.68 -8.96
C CYS A 138 -15.93 0.73 -9.11
N THR A 139 -15.15 1.75 -8.74
CA THR A 139 -15.57 3.14 -8.89
C THR A 139 -15.81 3.53 -10.35
N LEU A 140 -15.07 2.94 -11.30
CA LEU A 140 -15.28 3.18 -12.73
C LEU A 140 -16.63 2.66 -13.24
N ASP A 141 -17.16 1.58 -12.64
CA ASP A 141 -18.52 1.10 -12.95
C ASP A 141 -19.59 2.15 -12.59
N ILE A 142 -19.37 2.93 -11.54
CA ILE A 142 -20.26 4.03 -11.11
C ILE A 142 -20.21 5.18 -12.12
N LEU A 143 -19.00 5.55 -12.59
CA LEU A 143 -18.83 6.59 -13.61
C LEU A 143 -19.38 6.15 -14.98
N SER A 144 -19.23 4.87 -15.32
CA SER A 144 -19.82 4.27 -16.51
C SER A 144 -21.35 4.26 -16.46
N CYS A 145 -21.93 3.88 -15.32
CA CYS A 145 -23.38 3.95 -15.09
C CYS A 145 -23.94 5.38 -15.26
N ALA A 146 -23.15 6.39 -14.87
CA ALA A 146 -23.49 7.80 -15.05
C ALA A 146 -23.28 8.34 -16.48
N GLY A 147 -22.76 7.52 -17.41
CA GLY A 147 -22.47 7.90 -18.80
C GLY A 147 -21.23 8.78 -18.96
N LEU A 148 -20.34 8.83 -17.96
CA LEU A 148 -19.17 9.72 -17.97
C LEU A 148 -17.89 9.06 -18.51
N VAL A 149 -17.75 7.74 -18.33
CA VAL A 149 -16.54 6.97 -18.67
C VAL A 149 -16.94 5.66 -19.35
N ASN A 150 -16.23 5.29 -20.41
CA ASN A 150 -16.27 3.96 -21.00
C ASN A 150 -15.23 3.08 -20.28
N TYR A 151 -15.70 2.27 -19.35
CA TYR A 151 -14.86 1.33 -18.62
C TYR A 151 -14.65 0.06 -19.46
N PHE A 152 -13.40 -0.25 -19.79
CA PHE A 152 -13.03 -1.41 -20.60
C PHE A 152 -11.90 -2.21 -19.93
N GLY A 153 -11.65 -3.43 -20.43
CA GLY A 153 -10.55 -4.28 -19.92
C GLY A 153 -10.81 -4.93 -18.55
N LYS A 154 -12.05 -4.91 -18.06
CA LYS A 154 -12.46 -5.68 -16.87
C LYS A 154 -12.42 -7.17 -17.19
N SER A 155 -11.74 -7.96 -16.37
CA SER A 155 -11.71 -9.42 -16.48
C SER A 155 -12.20 -10.05 -15.18
N THR A 156 -13.37 -10.69 -15.23
CA THR A 156 -13.95 -11.43 -14.09
C THR A 156 -13.42 -12.86 -13.99
N ASP A 157 -12.88 -13.43 -15.06
CA ASP A 157 -12.36 -14.80 -15.06
C ASP A 157 -11.06 -14.89 -14.24
N LEU A 158 -11.06 -15.80 -13.28
CA LEU A 158 -9.89 -16.01 -12.42
C LEU A 158 -8.83 -16.90 -13.08
N THR A 159 -9.25 -17.75 -14.02
CA THR A 159 -8.46 -18.87 -14.55
C THR A 159 -7.67 -18.52 -15.80
N GLN A 160 -8.18 -17.62 -16.63
CA GLN A 160 -7.60 -17.18 -17.89
C GLN A 160 -7.87 -15.69 -18.08
N LEU A 161 -7.05 -15.02 -18.88
CA LEU A 161 -7.22 -13.62 -19.23
C LEU A 161 -7.43 -13.49 -20.74
N ASN A 162 -8.63 -13.05 -21.12
CA ASN A 162 -9.03 -12.87 -22.51
C ASN A 162 -9.12 -11.38 -22.82
N VAL A 163 -8.20 -10.87 -23.65
CA VAL A 163 -8.10 -9.45 -23.98
C VAL A 163 -8.71 -9.20 -25.35
N ASN A 164 -9.88 -8.55 -25.36
CA ASN A 164 -10.60 -8.18 -26.57
C ASN A 164 -10.37 -6.69 -26.90
N PRO A 165 -10.10 -6.33 -28.17
CA PRO A 165 -9.87 -4.94 -28.54
C PRO A 165 -11.17 -4.16 -28.71
N VAL A 166 -11.13 -2.90 -28.29
CA VAL A 166 -12.09 -1.87 -28.70
C VAL A 166 -11.66 -1.33 -30.07
N LEU A 167 -12.50 -1.51 -31.08
CA LEU A 167 -12.22 -1.18 -32.47
C LEU A 167 -12.86 0.15 -32.82
N LEU A 168 -12.04 1.13 -33.15
CA LEU A 168 -12.44 2.49 -33.49
C LEU A 168 -11.98 2.83 -34.90
N GLN A 169 -12.81 3.56 -35.65
CA GLN A 169 -12.48 4.01 -37.01
C GLN A 169 -12.75 5.50 -37.18
N LYS A 170 -11.74 6.25 -37.67
CA LYS A 170 -11.84 7.67 -38.02
C LYS A 170 -11.39 7.85 -39.47
N GLY A 171 -12.34 8.08 -40.37
CA GLY A 171 -12.06 8.08 -41.81
C GLY A 171 -11.45 6.73 -42.26
N PRO A 172 -10.29 6.73 -42.94
CA PRO A 172 -9.59 5.51 -43.33
C PRO A 172 -8.81 4.86 -42.18
N SER A 173 -8.44 5.62 -41.14
CA SER A 173 -7.57 5.14 -40.07
C SER A 173 -8.34 4.30 -39.05
N ARG A 174 -7.71 3.22 -38.61
CA ARG A 174 -8.29 2.21 -37.73
C ARG A 174 -7.43 1.99 -36.50
N LEU A 175 -8.07 2.01 -35.33
CA LEU A 175 -7.41 1.89 -34.04
C LEU A 175 -8.00 0.70 -33.28
N ALA A 176 -7.14 -0.23 -32.87
CA ALA A 176 -7.49 -1.35 -32.00
C ALA A 176 -6.92 -1.08 -30.61
N LEU A 177 -7.81 -0.75 -29.68
CA LEU A 177 -7.48 -0.44 -28.29
C LEU A 177 -7.65 -1.68 -27.42
N TYR A 178 -6.53 -2.31 -27.09
CA TYR A 178 -6.42 -3.38 -26.11
C TYR A 178 -6.25 -2.79 -24.72
N GLY A 179 -6.83 -3.45 -23.72
CA GLY A 179 -6.50 -3.16 -22.35
C GLY A 179 -7.03 -4.20 -21.39
N PHE A 180 -6.36 -4.31 -20.25
CA PHE A 180 -6.80 -5.11 -19.13
C PHE A 180 -6.46 -4.36 -17.85
N GLY A 181 -7.41 -4.34 -16.91
CA GLY A 181 -7.18 -3.71 -15.62
C GLY A 181 -6.17 -4.46 -14.76
N HIS A 182 -5.80 -3.86 -13.63
CA HIS A 182 -4.82 -4.45 -12.73
C HIS A 182 -5.22 -5.86 -12.26
N VAL A 183 -4.27 -6.79 -12.42
CA VAL A 183 -4.27 -8.13 -11.85
C VAL A 183 -3.01 -8.26 -10.99
N LYS A 184 -3.10 -8.87 -9.80
CA LYS A 184 -1.91 -9.08 -8.94
C LYS A 184 -0.72 -9.66 -9.73
N ASP A 185 0.44 -9.03 -9.69
CA ASP A 185 1.56 -9.36 -10.59
C ASP A 185 1.98 -10.83 -10.52
N PRO A 186 2.13 -11.48 -9.34
CA PRO A 186 2.52 -12.89 -9.28
C PRO A 186 1.52 -13.82 -9.96
N ARG A 187 0.23 -13.47 -9.93
CA ARG A 187 -0.83 -14.20 -10.62
C ARG A 187 -0.75 -13.97 -12.11
N LEU A 188 -0.65 -12.72 -12.56
CA LEU A 188 -0.56 -12.42 -13.99
C LEU A 188 0.70 -13.02 -14.63
N TYR A 189 1.83 -12.94 -13.94
CA TYR A 189 3.08 -13.58 -14.34
C TYR A 189 2.88 -15.10 -14.53
N ARG A 190 2.19 -15.77 -13.61
CA ARG A 190 1.85 -17.19 -13.73
C ARG A 190 0.92 -17.47 -14.92
N LEU A 191 -0.08 -16.62 -15.16
CA LEU A 191 -1.00 -16.78 -16.30
C LEU A 191 -0.25 -16.67 -17.64
N PHE A 192 0.71 -15.76 -17.76
CA PHE A 192 1.56 -15.68 -18.94
C PHE A 192 2.44 -16.92 -19.10
N GLN A 193 3.04 -17.41 -18.02
CA GLN A 193 3.87 -18.63 -18.05
C GLN A 193 3.07 -19.89 -18.43
N GLU A 194 1.81 -19.97 -18.00
CA GLU A 194 0.91 -21.08 -18.30
C GLU A 194 0.17 -20.91 -19.64
N GLU A 195 0.51 -19.89 -20.45
CA GLU A 195 -0.14 -19.57 -21.74
C GLU A 195 -1.67 -19.36 -21.62
N LYS A 196 -2.12 -18.82 -20.48
CA LYS A 196 -3.54 -18.54 -20.19
C LYS A 196 -3.95 -17.10 -20.45
N VAL A 197 -3.09 -16.31 -21.09
CA VAL A 197 -3.38 -14.94 -21.53
C VAL A 197 -3.53 -14.96 -23.05
N THR A 198 -4.72 -14.63 -23.55
CA THR A 198 -5.03 -14.64 -24.98
C THR A 198 -5.44 -13.25 -25.43
N PHE A 199 -4.77 -12.73 -26.46
CA PHE A 199 -5.14 -11.48 -27.12
C PHE A 199 -5.88 -11.79 -28.43
N PHE A 200 -7.11 -11.31 -28.55
CA PHE A 200 -7.93 -11.54 -29.74
C PHE A 200 -7.63 -10.51 -30.82
N GLN A 201 -7.46 -10.96 -32.06
CA GLN A 201 -7.26 -10.06 -33.21
C GLN A 201 -8.55 -9.92 -34.01
N PRO A 202 -8.81 -8.76 -34.62
CA PRO A 202 -9.88 -8.62 -35.59
C PRO A 202 -9.69 -9.58 -36.77
N ASP A 203 -10.76 -10.22 -37.23
CA ASP A 203 -10.69 -11.08 -38.43
C ASP A 203 -10.46 -10.26 -39.70
N GLU A 204 -10.98 -9.03 -39.72
CA GLU A 204 -10.92 -8.14 -40.87
C GLU A 204 -9.81 -7.08 -40.72
N PHE A 205 -9.13 -6.78 -41.83
CA PHE A 205 -8.14 -5.69 -41.93
C PHE A 205 -6.98 -5.75 -40.92
N GLN A 206 -6.54 -6.97 -40.55
CA GLN A 206 -5.47 -7.23 -39.57
C GLN A 206 -4.22 -6.34 -39.75
N ASP A 207 -3.83 -6.09 -41.00
CA ASP A 207 -2.65 -5.28 -41.32
C ASP A 207 -2.89 -3.76 -41.34
N GLU A 208 -4.12 -3.29 -41.17
CA GLU A 208 -4.47 -1.86 -41.18
C GLU A 208 -4.67 -1.29 -39.77
N TRP A 209 -4.92 -2.13 -38.76
CA TRP A 209 -5.09 -1.68 -37.39
C TRP A 209 -3.77 -1.19 -36.79
N TYR A 210 -3.85 -0.05 -36.11
CA TYR A 210 -2.83 0.38 -35.15
C TYR A 210 -3.21 -0.14 -33.76
N ASN A 211 -2.36 -0.97 -33.16
CA ASN A 211 -2.65 -1.72 -31.95
C ASN A 211 -2.05 -1.04 -30.72
N ILE A 212 -2.90 -0.42 -29.90
CA ILE A 212 -2.52 0.18 -28.61
C ILE A 212 -2.91 -0.79 -27.49
N CYS A 213 -2.02 -1.07 -26.56
CA CYS A 213 -2.34 -1.81 -25.33
C CYS A 213 -2.17 -0.92 -24.11
N VAL A 214 -3.15 -0.92 -23.21
CA VAL A 214 -3.09 -0.23 -21.92
C VAL A 214 -3.11 -1.25 -20.80
N LEU A 215 -2.16 -1.15 -19.88
CA LEU A 215 -2.04 -2.06 -18.74
C LEU A 215 -1.58 -1.31 -17.49
N HIS A 216 -1.87 -1.89 -16.34
CA HIS A 216 -1.55 -1.31 -15.03
C HIS A 216 -0.87 -2.39 -14.17
N GLN A 217 0.46 -2.47 -14.22
CA GLN A 217 1.29 -3.54 -13.64
C GLN A 217 2.69 -3.03 -13.28
N ASN A 218 3.40 -3.72 -12.38
CA ASN A 218 4.80 -3.41 -12.08
C ASN A 218 5.71 -3.66 -13.30
N ARG A 219 6.55 -2.67 -13.64
CA ARG A 219 7.56 -2.73 -14.72
C ARG A 219 8.96 -2.96 -14.19
N VAL A 220 9.30 -2.41 -13.02
CA VAL A 220 10.70 -2.32 -12.54
C VAL A 220 11.21 -3.64 -11.95
N GLU A 221 12.29 -4.17 -12.52
CA GLU A 221 13.03 -5.34 -12.02
C GLU A 221 13.76 -5.01 -10.69
N GLY A 222 13.06 -5.14 -9.56
CA GLY A 222 13.65 -4.93 -8.23
C GLY A 222 12.86 -5.51 -7.06
N ARG A 223 11.57 -5.77 -7.26
CA ARG A 223 10.64 -6.30 -6.23
C ARG A 223 10.55 -7.84 -6.21
N GLY A 224 11.41 -8.52 -6.98
CA GLY A 224 11.42 -9.97 -7.17
C GLY A 224 10.90 -10.37 -8.56
N LYS A 225 11.46 -11.44 -9.14
CA LYS A 225 11.23 -11.84 -10.55
C LYS A 225 9.77 -12.09 -10.93
N LYS A 226 8.92 -12.47 -9.97
CA LYS A 226 7.48 -12.73 -10.19
C LYS A 226 6.59 -11.52 -9.89
N CYS A 227 7.15 -10.44 -9.37
CA CYS A 227 6.41 -9.25 -8.94
C CYS A 227 6.47 -8.14 -10.00
N THR A 228 6.78 -8.50 -11.24
CA THR A 228 6.97 -7.60 -12.38
C THR A 228 6.52 -8.34 -13.64
N ILE A 229 5.96 -7.63 -14.61
CA ILE A 229 5.62 -8.23 -15.90
C ILE A 229 6.69 -7.85 -16.94
N PRO A 230 7.50 -8.81 -17.41
CA PRO A 230 8.47 -8.54 -18.46
C PRO A 230 7.77 -8.11 -19.75
N GLU A 231 8.34 -7.12 -20.44
CA GLU A 231 7.80 -6.62 -21.71
C GLU A 231 7.74 -7.74 -22.78
N GLU A 232 8.59 -8.76 -22.68
CA GLU A 232 8.58 -9.91 -23.60
C GLU A 232 7.34 -10.81 -23.51
N PHE A 233 6.54 -10.69 -22.45
CA PHE A 233 5.29 -11.44 -22.32
C PHE A 233 4.17 -10.90 -23.20
N LEU A 234 4.25 -9.63 -23.61
CA LEU A 234 3.25 -8.99 -24.45
C LEU A 234 3.41 -9.43 -25.92
N PRO A 235 2.33 -9.55 -26.70
CA PRO A 235 2.43 -10.01 -28.08
C PRO A 235 3.10 -8.98 -29.00
N LYS A 236 3.90 -9.46 -29.96
CA LYS A 236 4.61 -8.64 -30.96
C LYS A 236 3.70 -7.91 -31.95
N MET A 237 2.39 -8.17 -31.92
CA MET A 237 1.40 -7.53 -32.77
C MET A 237 1.09 -6.09 -32.33
N LEU A 238 1.41 -5.75 -31.07
CA LEU A 238 1.18 -4.41 -30.53
C LEU A 238 2.13 -3.42 -31.19
N ASP A 239 1.68 -2.18 -31.37
CA ASP A 239 2.50 -1.09 -31.89
C ASP A 239 2.94 -0.15 -30.76
N LEU A 240 2.03 0.13 -29.80
CA LEU A 240 2.26 0.99 -28.65
C LEU A 240 1.68 0.39 -27.36
N VAL A 241 2.46 0.41 -26.29
CA VAL A 241 2.04 0.01 -24.95
C VAL A 241 2.06 1.24 -24.04
N ILE A 242 0.91 1.57 -23.45
CA ILE A 242 0.78 2.56 -22.39
C ILE A 242 0.85 1.83 -21.05
N TRP A 243 1.93 2.08 -20.31
CA TRP A 243 2.21 1.45 -19.03
C TRP A 243 1.78 2.38 -17.88
N GLY A 244 0.70 2.03 -17.18
CA GLY A 244 0.28 2.66 -15.92
C GLY A 244 0.90 1.96 -14.70
N HIS A 245 0.48 2.31 -13.48
CA HIS A 245 0.98 1.84 -12.18
C HIS A 245 2.30 2.46 -11.75
N GLU A 246 3.25 2.59 -12.67
CA GLU A 246 4.55 3.20 -12.39
C GLU A 246 4.42 4.73 -12.40
N HIS A 247 4.76 5.36 -11.28
CA HIS A 247 4.58 6.80 -11.06
C HIS A 247 5.72 7.68 -11.61
N ASP A 248 6.85 7.07 -11.99
CA ASP A 248 7.95 7.77 -12.66
C ASP A 248 7.57 8.17 -14.08
N CYS A 249 7.72 9.46 -14.39
CA CYS A 249 7.30 10.02 -15.67
C CYS A 249 8.35 9.72 -16.75
N ARG A 250 8.24 8.56 -17.39
CA ARG A 250 9.01 8.14 -18.58
C ARG A 250 8.10 8.15 -19.81
N ILE A 251 7.53 9.32 -20.06
CA ILE A 251 6.51 9.51 -21.11
C ILE A 251 7.10 9.46 -22.52
N GLU A 252 8.41 9.72 -22.66
CA GLU A 252 9.10 9.58 -23.93
C GLU A 252 9.08 8.13 -24.41
N MET A 253 8.89 7.93 -25.71
CA MET A 253 8.67 6.60 -26.27
C MET A 253 9.97 5.79 -26.27
N GLU A 254 9.93 4.62 -25.65
CA GLU A 254 11.05 3.69 -25.58
C GLU A 254 10.79 2.49 -26.50
N GLU A 255 11.64 2.30 -27.51
CA GLU A 255 11.51 1.16 -28.42
C GLU A 255 12.02 -0.13 -27.77
N ASN A 256 11.15 -1.12 -27.61
CA ASN A 256 11.58 -2.47 -27.25
C ASN A 256 12.13 -3.18 -28.50
N LYS A 257 13.45 -3.23 -28.63
CA LYS A 257 14.12 -3.85 -29.80
C LYS A 257 13.77 -5.32 -30.05
N LYS A 258 13.41 -6.08 -29.01
CA LYS A 258 13.07 -7.52 -29.14
C LYS A 258 11.64 -7.70 -29.67
N MET A 259 10.72 -6.89 -29.17
CA MET A 259 9.29 -7.03 -29.45
C MET A 259 8.81 -6.10 -30.57
N LYS A 260 9.57 -5.06 -30.89
CA LYS A 260 9.36 -4.03 -31.93
C LYS A 260 8.19 -3.08 -31.71
N PHE A 261 7.61 -3.07 -30.51
CA PHE A 261 6.64 -2.05 -30.09
C PHE A 261 7.33 -0.94 -29.28
N PHE A 262 6.64 0.18 -29.14
CA PHE A 262 7.04 1.27 -28.26
C PHE A 262 6.33 1.17 -26.92
N VAL A 263 7.05 1.52 -25.84
CA VAL A 263 6.48 1.66 -24.50
C VAL A 263 6.49 3.13 -24.12
N SER A 264 5.38 3.61 -23.59
CA SER A 264 5.25 4.91 -22.96
C SER A 264 4.71 4.74 -21.56
N GLN A 265 5.37 5.37 -20.59
CA GLN A 265 4.99 5.33 -19.19
C GLN A 265 4.72 6.76 -18.71
N PRO A 266 3.47 7.24 -18.78
CA PRO A 266 3.17 8.65 -18.55
C PRO A 266 3.50 9.11 -17.12
N GLY A 267 3.45 8.21 -16.13
CA GLY A 267 3.62 8.53 -14.72
C GLY A 267 2.38 9.20 -14.11
N SER A 268 2.38 9.34 -12.79
CA SER A 268 1.28 9.95 -12.05
C SER A 268 1.34 11.49 -12.12
N PRO A 269 0.21 12.20 -12.30
CA PRO A 269 0.18 13.66 -12.26
C PRO A 269 0.34 14.26 -10.85
N VAL A 270 0.29 13.45 -9.79
CA VAL A 270 0.48 13.89 -8.40
C VAL A 270 1.47 12.98 -7.69
N ALA A 271 2.29 13.57 -6.80
CA ALA A 271 3.18 12.79 -5.96
C ALA A 271 2.43 12.15 -4.77
N THR A 272 2.27 10.84 -4.78
CA THR A 272 1.70 10.00 -3.72
C THR A 272 2.77 9.45 -2.76
N SER A 273 4.05 9.49 -3.16
CA SER A 273 5.19 9.09 -2.33
C SER A 273 6.39 10.01 -2.53
N LEU A 274 7.23 10.15 -1.51
CA LEU A 274 8.41 11.02 -1.54
C LEU A 274 9.65 10.24 -2.03
N CYS A 275 9.57 9.73 -3.26
CA CYS A 275 10.65 8.99 -3.91
C CYS A 275 11.23 9.73 -5.13
N GLU A 276 12.41 9.30 -5.60
CA GLU A 276 13.11 9.94 -6.72
C GLU A 276 12.30 9.92 -8.03
N GLY A 277 11.64 8.80 -8.32
CA GLY A 277 10.81 8.66 -9.51
C GLY A 277 9.67 9.69 -9.56
N GLU A 278 9.11 10.04 -8.41
CA GLU A 278 8.02 11.02 -8.32
C GLU A 278 8.48 12.48 -8.35
N ALA A 279 9.77 12.75 -8.17
CA ALA A 279 10.34 14.08 -8.34
C ALA A 279 10.55 14.48 -9.80
N ILE A 280 10.51 13.51 -10.72
CA ILE A 280 10.58 13.77 -12.17
C ILE A 280 9.40 14.67 -12.58
N PRO A 281 9.60 15.72 -13.40
CA PRO A 281 8.51 16.58 -13.84
C PRO A 281 7.40 15.80 -14.55
N LYS A 282 6.15 16.00 -14.14
CA LYS A 282 4.99 15.26 -14.63
C LYS A 282 4.46 15.81 -15.96
N HIS A 283 4.04 14.90 -16.83
CA HIS A 283 3.55 15.21 -18.17
C HIS A 283 2.30 14.39 -18.51
N VAL A 284 1.54 14.87 -19.48
CA VAL A 284 0.58 14.08 -20.25
C VAL A 284 0.96 14.08 -21.72
N ALA A 285 0.46 13.11 -22.47
CA ALA A 285 0.76 12.97 -23.89
C ALA A 285 -0.49 13.20 -24.75
N ILE A 286 -0.29 13.81 -25.91
CA ILE A 286 -1.29 13.85 -26.98
C ILE A 286 -0.76 12.98 -28.10
N LEU A 287 -1.39 11.82 -28.26
CA LEU A 287 -1.07 10.83 -29.27
C LEU A 287 -1.85 11.14 -30.55
N TYR A 288 -1.16 11.22 -31.66
CA TYR A 288 -1.70 11.37 -33.00
C TYR A 288 -1.51 10.04 -33.73
N VAL A 289 -2.58 9.41 -34.21
CA VAL A 289 -2.52 8.17 -34.99
C VAL A 289 -3.17 8.39 -36.35
N HIS A 290 -2.42 8.13 -37.41
CA HIS A 290 -2.89 8.16 -38.80
C HIS A 290 -2.38 6.90 -39.50
N ASP A 291 -3.32 6.02 -39.86
CA ASP A 291 -3.07 4.66 -40.32
C ASP A 291 -2.14 3.91 -39.35
N LYS A 292 -0.94 3.49 -39.81
CA LYS A 292 0.08 2.85 -38.98
C LYS A 292 1.17 3.78 -38.47
N LYS A 293 1.06 5.08 -38.75
CA LYS A 293 2.01 6.08 -38.28
C LYS A 293 1.44 6.76 -37.06
N PHE A 294 2.33 7.14 -36.16
CA PHE A 294 1.95 7.86 -34.96
C PHE A 294 2.98 8.90 -34.57
N ARG A 295 2.55 9.86 -33.77
CA ARG A 295 3.37 10.93 -33.22
C ARG A 295 2.84 11.26 -31.83
N MET A 296 3.71 11.52 -30.88
CA MET A 296 3.30 11.84 -29.51
C MET A 296 3.86 13.19 -29.07
N ASP A 297 2.96 14.09 -28.66
CA ASP A 297 3.32 15.41 -28.12
C ASP A 297 3.24 15.40 -26.61
N TYR A 298 4.34 15.75 -25.94
CA TYR A 298 4.42 15.79 -24.49
C TYR A 298 4.01 17.18 -23.98
N LYS A 299 3.08 17.21 -23.04
CA LYS A 299 2.60 18.43 -22.37
C LYS A 299 2.95 18.36 -20.90
N LYS A 300 3.83 19.26 -20.46
CA LYS A 300 4.17 19.40 -19.05
C LYS A 300 2.99 19.99 -18.28
N LEU A 301 2.61 19.35 -17.18
CA LEU A 301 1.55 19.83 -16.29
C LEU A 301 2.06 21.02 -15.46
N LYS A 302 1.22 22.04 -15.30
CA LYS A 302 1.57 23.31 -14.68
C LYS A 302 1.00 23.45 -13.27
N THR A 303 -0.06 22.72 -12.93
CA THR A 303 -0.69 22.77 -11.59
C THR A 303 -0.01 21.85 -10.57
N VAL A 304 0.91 21.00 -11.00
CA VAL A 304 1.60 20.05 -10.11
C VAL A 304 2.43 20.80 -9.06
N ARG A 305 2.31 20.37 -7.80
CA ARG A 305 3.10 20.90 -6.70
C ARG A 305 4.59 20.64 -6.92
N PRO A 306 5.46 21.65 -6.79
CA PRO A 306 6.90 21.44 -6.88
C PRO A 306 7.38 20.43 -5.84
N PHE A 307 8.18 19.45 -6.26
CA PHE A 307 8.79 18.46 -5.39
C PHE A 307 10.29 18.39 -5.67
N VAL A 308 11.10 18.50 -4.62
CA VAL A 308 12.56 18.38 -4.68
C VAL A 308 13.01 17.34 -3.66
N ILE A 309 13.81 16.39 -4.14
CA ILE A 309 14.44 15.35 -3.33
C ILE A 309 15.94 15.38 -3.56
N GLU A 310 16.71 15.34 -2.48
CA GLU A 310 18.17 15.30 -2.54
C GLU A 310 18.75 14.39 -1.45
N ASP A 311 19.95 13.91 -1.74
CA ASP A 311 20.74 13.09 -0.83
C ASP A 311 21.89 13.91 -0.27
N LEU A 312 22.14 13.74 1.02
CA LEU A 312 23.27 14.36 1.69
C LEU A 312 23.99 13.33 2.56
N VAL A 313 25.25 13.08 2.22
CA VAL A 313 26.13 12.17 2.94
C VAL A 313 26.95 12.98 3.95
N LEU A 314 26.71 12.78 5.24
CA LEU A 314 27.31 13.60 6.30
C LEU A 314 28.82 13.38 6.46
N SER A 315 29.36 12.25 5.99
CA SER A 315 30.82 11.99 6.01
C SER A 315 31.61 12.87 5.04
N GLU A 316 30.95 13.53 4.08
CA GLU A 316 31.61 14.43 3.12
C GLU A 316 31.81 15.85 3.69
N PHE A 317 31.19 16.16 4.83
CA PHE A 317 31.27 17.48 5.46
C PHE A 317 32.28 17.47 6.61
N GLU A 318 33.18 18.46 6.63
CA GLU A 318 34.15 18.65 7.72
C GLU A 318 33.46 19.24 8.96
N LEU A 319 32.86 18.38 9.79
CA LEU A 319 32.21 18.74 11.07
C LEU A 319 33.25 18.93 12.20
N ASN A 320 34.21 19.84 12.00
CA ASN A 320 35.39 19.99 12.86
C ASN A 320 35.39 21.25 13.74
N ASP A 321 34.25 21.90 13.98
CA ASP A 321 34.22 23.07 14.85
C ASP A 321 34.26 22.66 16.34
N VAL A 322 35.42 22.79 16.97
CA VAL A 322 35.67 22.35 18.36
C VAL A 322 34.77 23.08 19.39
N GLN A 323 34.10 24.17 18.99
CA GLN A 323 33.25 24.97 19.87
C GLN A 323 31.76 24.58 19.86
N LYS A 324 31.29 23.79 18.90
CA LYS A 324 29.87 23.42 18.76
C LYS A 324 29.69 21.91 18.84
N ASP A 325 28.60 21.46 19.44
CA ASP A 325 28.23 20.05 19.39
C ASP A 325 28.04 19.60 17.93
N ILE A 326 28.43 18.37 17.61
CA ILE A 326 28.33 17.79 16.26
C ILE A 326 26.90 17.91 15.72
N SER A 327 25.90 17.70 16.58
CA SER A 327 24.47 17.84 16.25
C SER A 327 24.10 19.27 15.81
N GLU A 328 24.66 20.31 16.45
CA GLU A 328 24.40 21.71 16.06
C GLU A 328 25.04 22.07 14.72
N GLN A 329 26.25 21.54 14.43
CA GLN A 329 26.90 21.73 13.14
C GLN A 329 26.12 21.04 12.02
N VAL A 330 25.60 19.84 12.27
CA VAL A 330 24.73 19.13 11.32
C VAL A 330 23.45 19.92 11.09
N GLU A 331 22.81 20.48 12.14
CA GLU A 331 21.63 21.34 11.96
C GLU A 331 21.91 22.56 11.05
N GLU A 332 23.08 23.19 11.15
CA GLU A 332 23.45 24.33 10.29
C GLU A 332 23.60 23.92 8.82
N VAL A 333 24.32 22.82 8.55
CA VAL A 333 24.49 22.28 7.18
C VAL A 333 23.15 21.88 6.57
N VAL A 334 22.32 21.17 7.34
CA VAL A 334 20.97 20.75 6.91
C VAL A 334 20.09 21.96 6.65
N HIS A 335 20.18 23.01 7.48
CA HIS A 335 19.43 24.24 7.29
C HIS A 335 19.83 24.98 6.01
N GLU A 336 21.12 25.09 5.71
CA GLU A 336 21.59 25.67 4.45
C GLU A 336 21.08 24.86 3.25
N LYS A 337 21.17 23.54 3.33
CA LYS A 337 20.74 22.65 2.24
C LYS A 337 19.24 22.70 1.98
N VAL A 338 18.41 22.66 3.02
CA VAL A 338 16.95 22.82 2.87
C VAL A 338 16.61 24.18 2.26
N ASN A 339 17.31 25.25 2.64
CA ASN A 339 17.10 26.56 2.03
C ASN A 339 17.48 26.64 0.55
N GLU A 340 18.52 25.91 0.13
CA GLU A 340 18.86 25.73 -1.28
C GLU A 340 17.75 24.99 -2.02
N MET A 341 17.29 23.85 -1.48
CA MET A 341 16.20 23.06 -2.07
C MET A 341 14.90 23.86 -2.21
N ILE A 342 14.57 24.73 -1.23
CA ILE A 342 13.39 25.63 -1.34
C ILE A 342 13.57 26.59 -2.50
N LYS A 343 14.76 27.17 -2.69
CA LYS A 343 15.04 28.06 -3.84
C LYS A 343 14.94 27.31 -5.17
N ASP A 344 15.37 26.05 -5.21
CA ASP A 344 15.25 25.22 -6.40
C ASP A 344 13.79 24.86 -6.69
N ALA A 345 13.00 24.57 -5.66
CA ALA A 345 11.57 24.37 -5.80
C ALA A 345 10.83 25.62 -6.30
N GLU A 346 11.27 26.82 -5.91
CA GLU A 346 10.73 28.08 -6.42
C GLU A 346 10.99 28.26 -7.93
N LYS A 347 12.12 27.75 -8.46
CA LYS A 347 12.42 27.77 -9.91
C LYS A 347 11.49 26.86 -10.71
N LEU A 348 10.89 25.84 -10.08
CA LEU A 348 9.94 24.92 -10.72
C LEU A 348 8.52 25.49 -10.84
N ARG A 349 8.27 26.70 -10.29
CA ARG A 349 6.97 27.36 -10.41
C ARG A 349 6.69 27.77 -11.86
N THR A 350 5.50 27.45 -12.33
CA THR A 350 5.03 27.76 -13.70
C THR A 350 4.31 29.10 -13.77
N GLY A 351 3.92 29.67 -12.62
CA GLY A 351 3.10 30.87 -12.53
C GLY A 351 1.61 30.63 -12.79
N HIS A 352 1.18 29.36 -12.90
CA HIS A 352 -0.22 29.02 -13.06
C HIS A 352 -1.01 29.35 -11.77
N PRO A 353 -2.20 29.98 -11.86
CA PRO A 353 -2.93 30.46 -10.68
C PRO A 353 -3.37 29.35 -9.73
N LYS A 354 -3.61 28.13 -10.24
CA LYS A 354 -3.97 26.94 -9.45
C LYS A 354 -2.76 26.10 -9.02
N GLN A 355 -1.52 26.50 -9.34
CA GLN A 355 -0.34 25.78 -8.87
C GLN A 355 -0.12 26.07 -7.38
N PRO A 356 0.03 25.04 -6.53
CA PRO A 356 0.32 25.26 -5.13
C PRO A 356 1.68 25.91 -4.89
N ILE A 357 1.72 26.85 -3.93
CA ILE A 357 2.90 27.70 -3.66
C ILE A 357 3.95 26.97 -2.81
N LEU A 358 3.50 26.26 -1.77
CA LEU A 358 4.39 25.57 -0.83
C LEU A 358 4.88 24.25 -1.45
N PRO A 359 6.20 24.01 -1.59
CA PRO A 359 6.73 22.80 -2.20
C PRO A 359 6.70 21.59 -1.25
N LEU A 360 6.93 20.41 -1.84
CA LEU A 360 7.35 19.20 -1.15
C LEU A 360 8.88 19.12 -1.15
N ILE A 361 9.47 18.80 -0.01
CA ILE A 361 10.93 18.66 0.13
C ILE A 361 11.24 17.37 0.86
N ARG A 362 12.14 16.56 0.31
CA ARG A 362 12.64 15.35 0.98
C ARG A 362 14.17 15.34 0.96
N LEU A 363 14.80 15.49 2.11
CA LEU A 363 16.25 15.37 2.25
C LEU A 363 16.58 14.02 2.90
N ARG A 364 17.32 13.17 2.19
CA ARG A 364 17.81 11.89 2.74
C ARG A 364 19.21 12.11 3.30
N LEU A 365 19.31 12.10 4.63
CA LEU A 365 20.55 12.27 5.37
C LEU A 365 21.17 10.91 5.64
N PHE A 366 22.36 10.69 5.09
CA PHE A 366 23.13 9.50 5.38
C PHE A 366 24.18 9.79 6.46
N PHE A 367 24.05 9.15 7.61
CA PHE A 367 24.95 9.34 8.76
C PHE A 367 25.77 8.09 9.04
N THR A 368 26.97 8.26 9.56
CA THR A 368 27.85 7.15 9.97
C THR A 368 27.84 6.93 11.47
N ASP A 369 27.77 8.03 12.23
CA ASP A 369 27.83 8.03 13.69
C ASP A 369 26.54 8.54 14.32
N GLU A 370 26.15 7.98 15.45
CA GLU A 370 24.91 8.30 16.16
C GLU A 370 24.93 9.71 16.75
N SER A 371 26.12 10.28 17.00
CA SER A 371 26.29 11.67 17.44
C SER A 371 25.83 12.70 16.39
N GLN A 372 25.70 12.28 15.13
CA GLN A 372 25.23 13.11 14.01
C GLN A 372 23.70 13.16 13.89
N MET A 373 22.98 12.41 14.74
CA MET A 373 21.52 12.43 14.74
C MET A 373 20.98 13.78 15.24
N ILE A 374 19.95 14.26 14.57
CA ILE A 374 19.23 15.49 14.92
C ILE A 374 17.77 15.17 15.23
N ASN A 375 17.13 16.01 16.04
CA ASN A 375 15.69 15.92 16.24
C ASN A 375 14.98 16.52 15.02
N THR A 376 14.62 15.66 14.06
CA THR A 376 13.98 16.05 12.80
C THR A 376 12.68 16.80 13.03
N ILE A 377 11.83 16.36 13.97
CA ILE A 377 10.54 17.00 14.26
C ILE A 377 10.74 18.46 14.67
N ARG A 378 11.64 18.73 15.61
CA ARG A 378 11.93 20.09 16.07
C ARG A 378 12.55 20.96 14.97
N PHE A 379 13.40 20.37 14.14
CA PHE A 379 14.02 21.07 13.02
C PHE A 379 12.97 21.46 11.97
N CYS A 380 12.11 20.52 11.58
CA CYS A 380 11.10 20.71 10.54
C CYS A 380 10.03 21.74 10.91
N GLN A 381 9.70 21.89 12.20
CA GLN A 381 8.77 22.93 12.68
C GLN A 381 9.21 24.35 12.28
N ARG A 382 10.51 24.59 12.08
CA ARG A 382 11.03 25.90 11.63
C ARG A 382 10.59 26.26 10.20
N PHE A 383 10.09 25.29 9.43
CA PHE A 383 9.72 25.42 8.01
C PHE A 383 8.22 25.28 7.74
N GLU A 384 7.36 25.32 8.76
CA GLU A 384 5.90 25.15 8.64
C GLU A 384 5.24 26.11 7.64
N ASP A 385 5.70 27.36 7.58
CA ASP A 385 5.19 28.37 6.64
C ASP A 385 5.80 28.28 5.23
N ARG A 386 6.75 27.37 5.00
CA ARG A 386 7.56 27.31 3.77
C ARG A 386 7.49 25.99 3.03
N VAL A 387 7.14 24.90 3.69
CA VAL A 387 7.10 23.54 3.15
C VAL A 387 5.83 22.86 3.66
N VAL A 388 5.21 22.03 2.82
CA VAL A 388 3.95 21.35 3.22
C VAL A 388 4.22 20.11 4.08
N ASN A 389 5.18 19.29 3.70
CA ASN A 389 5.45 18.00 4.34
C ASN A 389 6.45 18.12 5.50
N THR A 390 6.17 19.00 6.48
CA THR A 390 7.07 19.19 7.64
C THR A 390 7.29 17.90 8.44
N GLY A 391 6.29 17.04 8.56
CA GLY A 391 6.43 15.74 9.24
C GLY A 391 7.46 14.82 8.60
N ASP A 392 7.56 14.84 7.26
CA ASP A 392 8.38 13.91 6.46
C ASP A 392 9.46 14.62 5.64
N MET A 393 9.91 15.80 6.06
CA MET A 393 10.89 16.56 5.27
C MET A 393 12.27 15.90 5.26
N ILE A 394 12.67 15.23 6.35
CA ILE A 394 14.01 14.67 6.53
C ILE A 394 13.92 13.17 6.82
N LEU A 395 14.69 12.37 6.08
CA LEU A 395 14.86 10.94 6.33
C LEU A 395 16.31 10.64 6.70
N MET A 396 16.57 10.23 7.94
CA MET A 396 17.91 9.83 8.36
C MET A 396 18.11 8.33 8.12
N LYS A 397 19.17 7.94 7.39
CA LYS A 397 19.56 6.55 7.16
C LYS A 397 21.00 6.34 7.60
N ARG A 398 21.25 5.29 8.39
CA ARG A 398 22.61 4.90 8.76
C ARG A 398 23.32 4.27 7.57
N LEU A 399 24.47 4.83 7.19
CA LEU A 399 25.30 4.33 6.11
C LEU A 399 26.08 3.09 6.61
N THR A 400 25.50 1.91 6.45
CA THR A 400 26.10 0.61 6.83
C THR A 400 26.92 0.03 5.68
N HIS A 401 27.86 0.81 5.13
CA HIS A 401 28.63 0.38 3.96
C HIS A 401 29.62 -0.76 4.26
N GLU A 402 30.11 -0.89 5.50
CA GLU A 402 31.12 -1.92 5.84
C GLU A 402 30.53 -3.25 6.33
N PHE A 403 29.30 -3.25 6.87
CA PHE A 403 28.70 -4.48 7.42
C PHE A 403 27.98 -5.31 6.36
N LYS A 404 27.37 -4.68 5.33
CA LYS A 404 26.66 -5.42 4.26
C LYS A 404 27.59 -6.13 3.29
N GLU A 405 28.66 -5.49 2.82
CA GLU A 405 29.61 -6.13 1.90
C GLU A 405 30.36 -7.30 2.55
N LYS A 406 30.87 -7.13 3.77
CA LYS A 406 31.53 -8.23 4.50
C LYS A 406 30.57 -9.38 4.81
N ARG A 407 29.33 -9.06 5.19
CA ARG A 407 28.31 -10.08 5.48
C ARG A 407 27.86 -10.80 4.22
N GLU A 408 27.62 -10.11 3.11
CA GLU A 408 27.25 -10.76 1.84
C GLU A 408 28.37 -11.64 1.28
N VAL A 409 29.63 -11.20 1.41
CA VAL A 409 30.78 -11.99 0.95
C VAL A 409 30.95 -13.23 1.84
N LEU A 410 30.88 -13.09 3.18
CA LEU A 410 30.93 -14.24 4.09
C LEU A 410 29.75 -15.19 3.89
N GLU A 411 28.52 -14.69 3.80
CA GLU A 411 27.31 -15.52 3.61
C GLU A 411 27.37 -16.26 2.26
N LYS A 412 27.83 -15.62 1.19
CA LYS A 412 28.02 -16.26 -0.13
C LYS A 412 29.13 -17.32 -0.10
N ASP A 413 30.24 -17.09 0.59
CA ASP A 413 31.34 -18.05 0.67
C ASP A 413 30.98 -19.27 1.52
N VAL A 414 30.34 -19.07 2.66
CA VAL A 414 29.85 -20.15 3.53
C VAL A 414 28.77 -20.98 2.82
N MET A 415 27.79 -20.33 2.19
CA MET A 415 26.72 -21.03 1.48
C MET A 415 27.22 -21.79 0.25
N ASN A 416 28.21 -21.25 -0.48
CA ASN A 416 28.87 -21.94 -1.58
C ASN A 416 29.68 -23.17 -1.12
N GLY A 417 30.23 -23.14 0.10
CA GLY A 417 30.86 -24.29 0.74
C GLY A 417 29.86 -25.42 1.02
N VAL A 418 28.73 -25.08 1.64
CA VAL A 418 27.65 -26.03 1.96
C VAL A 418 27.05 -26.66 0.68
N LEU A 419 26.79 -25.86 -0.36
CA LEU A 419 26.25 -26.37 -1.64
C LEU A 419 27.23 -27.25 -2.42
N LYS A 420 28.55 -27.05 -2.28
CA LYS A 420 29.56 -27.88 -2.96
C LYS A 420 29.63 -29.29 -2.38
N GLU A 421 29.49 -29.44 -1.06
CA GLU A 421 29.50 -30.75 -0.40
C GLU A 421 28.18 -31.50 -0.59
N ALA A 422 27.05 -30.79 -0.60
CA ALA A 422 25.74 -31.37 -0.87
C ALA A 422 25.61 -31.97 -2.29
N LYS A 423 26.35 -31.45 -3.28
CA LYS A 423 26.41 -32.05 -4.63
C LYS A 423 27.04 -33.45 -4.68
N HIS A 424 27.64 -33.92 -3.60
CA HIS A 424 28.24 -35.26 -3.50
C HIS A 424 27.41 -36.27 -2.70
N GLN A 425 26.27 -35.87 -2.10
CA GLN A 425 25.39 -36.76 -1.32
C GLN A 425 23.92 -36.56 -1.73
N ILE A 426 23.26 -37.64 -2.16
CA ILE A 426 21.94 -37.60 -2.82
C ILE A 426 20.75 -37.56 -1.83
N ASP A 427 20.98 -37.73 -0.52
CA ASP A 427 19.91 -37.91 0.50
C ASP A 427 19.93 -36.89 1.66
N LEU A 428 20.34 -35.63 1.46
CA LEU A 428 20.35 -34.62 2.54
C LEU A 428 18.98 -33.93 2.70
N LYS A 429 18.44 -33.90 3.93
CA LYS A 429 17.21 -33.16 4.29
C LYS A 429 17.54 -31.68 4.53
N VAL A 430 16.53 -30.79 4.43
CA VAL A 430 16.66 -29.33 4.67
C VAL A 430 17.28 -29.01 6.05
N GLU A 431 16.98 -29.83 7.05
CA GLU A 431 17.55 -29.73 8.41
C GLU A 431 19.08 -29.91 8.43
N ASP A 432 19.63 -30.75 7.56
CA ASP A 432 21.07 -31.01 7.52
C ASP A 432 21.82 -29.79 6.95
N TYR A 433 21.21 -29.06 6.01
CA TYR A 433 21.76 -27.80 5.49
C TYR A 433 21.82 -26.70 6.55
N VAL A 434 20.80 -26.62 7.40
CA VAL A 434 20.74 -25.63 8.49
C VAL A 434 21.79 -25.96 9.56
N LYS A 435 21.97 -27.24 9.92
CA LYS A 435 23.09 -27.68 10.78
C LYS A 435 24.44 -27.30 10.19
N ASP A 436 24.68 -27.64 8.93
CA ASP A 436 25.98 -27.42 8.30
C ASP A 436 26.31 -25.94 8.07
N TYR A 437 25.30 -25.11 7.80
CA TYR A 437 25.46 -23.67 7.70
C TYR A 437 25.89 -23.08 9.04
N PHE A 438 25.14 -23.32 10.11
CA PHE A 438 25.44 -22.71 11.41
C PHE A 438 26.66 -23.33 12.12
N ASN A 439 27.00 -24.60 11.86
CA ASN A 439 28.22 -25.20 12.39
C ASN A 439 29.51 -24.66 11.73
N ARG A 440 29.45 -24.18 10.48
CA ARG A 440 30.58 -23.50 9.82
C ARG A 440 30.71 -22.05 10.23
N VAL A 441 29.58 -21.42 10.50
CA VAL A 441 29.48 -20.05 11.03
C VAL A 441 29.97 -19.97 12.47
N ASP A 442 29.88 -21.08 13.22
CA ASP A 442 30.31 -21.18 14.61
C ASP A 442 31.80 -20.90 14.85
N ASP A 443 32.66 -20.70 13.85
CA ASP A 443 34.07 -20.30 14.03
C ASP A 443 34.30 -18.76 14.05
N ASP A 444 33.35 -17.95 13.55
CA ASP A 444 33.45 -16.48 13.47
C ASP A 444 32.46 -15.78 14.43
N ASP A 445 32.97 -15.00 15.39
CA ASP A 445 32.18 -14.34 16.45
C ASP A 445 31.07 -13.38 15.95
N ALA A 446 31.14 -12.91 14.70
CA ALA A 446 30.20 -11.93 14.14
C ALA A 446 28.89 -12.53 13.59
N LEU A 447 28.85 -13.83 13.31
CA LEU A 447 27.69 -14.50 12.69
C LEU A 447 27.06 -15.59 13.60
N ARG A 448 27.63 -15.79 14.80
CA ARG A 448 27.09 -16.71 15.80
C ARG A 448 25.71 -16.27 16.28
N MET A 449 24.81 -17.25 16.46
CA MET A 449 23.49 -17.00 17.03
C MET A 449 23.60 -16.72 18.53
N ASN A 450 23.13 -15.55 18.97
CA ASN A 450 23.19 -15.12 20.37
C ASN A 450 21.96 -15.51 21.22
N LEU A 451 20.90 -15.99 20.58
CA LEU A 451 19.63 -16.30 21.24
C LEU A 451 19.12 -17.70 20.94
N LEU A 452 19.17 -18.12 19.66
CA LEU A 452 18.73 -19.43 19.22
C LEU A 452 19.90 -20.41 19.22
N THR A 453 19.65 -21.62 19.71
CA THR A 453 20.59 -22.74 19.56
C THR A 453 20.37 -23.40 18.20
N VAL A 454 21.45 -23.89 17.59
CA VAL A 454 21.39 -24.64 16.31
C VAL A 454 20.48 -25.86 16.45
N ILE A 455 20.48 -26.52 17.61
CA ILE A 455 19.64 -27.69 17.90
C ILE A 455 18.15 -27.30 17.89
N GLY A 456 17.78 -26.22 18.58
CA GLY A 456 16.39 -25.75 18.63
C GLY A 456 15.87 -25.29 17.28
N LEU A 457 16.71 -24.60 16.50
CA LEU A 457 16.34 -24.15 15.15
C LEU A 457 16.09 -25.32 14.19
N ASN A 458 16.93 -26.36 14.24
CA ASN A 458 16.77 -27.52 13.38
C ASN A 458 15.50 -28.32 13.66
N GLU A 459 15.14 -28.46 14.93
CA GLU A 459 13.88 -29.13 15.29
C GLU A 459 12.66 -28.30 14.84
N ALA A 460 12.74 -26.97 14.92
CA ALA A 460 11.69 -26.07 14.41
C ALA A 460 11.48 -26.22 12.90
N VAL A 461 12.59 -26.28 12.15
CA VAL A 461 12.56 -26.45 10.69
C VAL A 461 12.07 -27.85 10.32
N SER A 462 12.48 -28.89 11.06
CA SER A 462 11.97 -30.25 10.89
C SER A 462 10.45 -30.30 11.07
N ASP A 463 9.92 -29.73 12.16
CA ASP A 463 8.48 -29.73 12.44
C ASP A 463 7.69 -28.88 11.44
N MET A 464 8.27 -27.77 10.95
CA MET A 464 7.63 -26.96 9.91
C MET A 464 7.53 -27.72 8.59
N VAL A 465 8.59 -28.43 8.18
CA VAL A 465 8.66 -29.13 6.89
C VAL A 465 7.93 -30.48 6.91
N ASP A 466 8.13 -31.28 7.96
CA ASP A 466 7.57 -32.64 8.06
C ASP A 466 6.11 -32.62 8.57
N LYS A 467 5.69 -31.59 9.34
CA LYS A 467 4.34 -31.50 9.94
C LYS A 467 3.52 -30.28 9.51
N ASN A 468 3.99 -29.44 8.58
CA ASN A 468 3.32 -28.20 8.14
C ASN A 468 2.93 -27.26 9.31
N HIS A 469 3.72 -27.23 10.38
CA HIS A 469 3.45 -26.36 11.53
C HIS A 469 4.04 -24.97 11.29
N ASN A 470 3.30 -24.11 10.58
CA ASN A 470 3.74 -22.77 10.17
C ASN A 470 4.13 -21.84 11.34
N THR A 471 3.68 -22.13 12.56
CA THR A 471 3.98 -21.36 13.78
C THR A 471 5.17 -21.88 14.59
N ALA A 472 5.78 -23.02 14.20
CA ALA A 472 6.85 -23.68 14.97
C ALA A 472 8.06 -22.77 15.26
N LEU A 473 8.46 -21.94 14.29
CA LEU A 473 9.59 -21.02 14.44
C LEU A 473 9.29 -19.89 15.43
N ALA A 474 8.12 -19.26 15.31
CA ALA A 474 7.71 -18.18 16.21
C ALA A 474 7.61 -18.66 17.67
N GLU A 475 7.11 -19.88 17.86
CA GLU A 475 6.99 -20.51 19.18
C GLU A 475 8.36 -20.79 19.82
N ILE A 476 9.32 -21.33 19.05
CA ILE A 476 10.68 -21.60 19.56
C ILE A 476 11.43 -20.31 19.88
N VAL A 477 11.29 -19.27 19.06
CA VAL A 477 11.88 -17.95 19.34
C VAL A 477 11.34 -17.41 20.67
N LYS A 478 10.02 -17.40 20.84
CA LYS A 478 9.38 -16.92 22.06
C LYS A 478 9.77 -17.75 23.28
N HIS A 479 9.93 -19.06 23.12
CA HIS A 479 10.39 -19.92 24.21
C HIS A 479 11.83 -19.60 24.65
N GLN A 480 12.74 -19.46 23.69
CA GLN A 480 14.15 -19.16 23.98
C GLN A 480 14.31 -17.75 24.58
N GLN A 481 13.53 -16.77 24.12
CA GLN A 481 13.46 -15.43 24.73
C GLN A 481 13.08 -15.51 26.22
N ASN A 482 11.95 -16.15 26.54
CA ASN A 482 11.48 -16.28 27.92
C ASN A 482 12.49 -17.02 28.83
N ARG A 483 13.26 -17.95 28.27
CA ARG A 483 14.32 -18.66 28.99
C ARG A 483 15.52 -17.78 29.25
N MET A 484 15.98 -17.08 28.22
CA MET A 484 17.10 -16.14 28.33
C MET A 484 16.78 -15.05 29.36
N GLU A 485 15.57 -14.49 29.32
CA GLU A 485 15.10 -13.51 30.31
C GLU A 485 15.12 -14.08 31.74
N LYS A 486 14.60 -15.29 31.95
CA LYS A 486 14.63 -15.95 33.28
C LYS A 486 16.06 -16.21 33.76
N TYR A 487 16.97 -16.58 32.87
CA TYR A 487 18.37 -16.81 33.20
C TYR A 487 19.06 -15.49 33.59
N LEU A 488 18.85 -14.44 32.82
CA LEU A 488 19.41 -13.11 33.08
C LEU A 488 18.84 -12.51 34.38
N LEU A 489 17.55 -12.71 34.67
CA LEU A 489 16.91 -12.26 35.93
C LEU A 489 17.44 -12.95 37.19
N GLN A 490 18.04 -14.14 37.06
CA GLN A 490 18.65 -14.88 38.18
C GLN A 490 20.11 -14.50 38.42
N LYS A 491 20.72 -13.72 37.52
CA LYS A 491 22.10 -13.28 37.61
C LYS A 491 22.14 -11.76 37.84
N ASP A 492 23.20 -11.28 38.46
CA ASP A 492 23.41 -9.85 38.70
C ASP A 492 24.05 -9.27 37.43
N VAL A 493 23.22 -8.83 36.48
CA VAL A 493 23.64 -8.46 35.12
C VAL A 493 23.65 -6.93 34.96
N ASN A 494 24.77 -6.37 34.47
CA ASN A 494 24.91 -4.96 34.10
C ASN A 494 25.07 -4.81 32.58
N GLN A 495 24.85 -3.61 32.03
CA GLN A 495 24.95 -3.32 30.58
C GLN A 495 26.25 -3.79 29.92
N GLU A 496 27.39 -3.72 30.62
CA GLU A 496 28.69 -4.14 30.08
C GLU A 496 28.89 -5.67 30.06
N ASN A 497 28.11 -6.44 30.84
CA ASN A 497 28.32 -7.88 31.02
C ASN A 497 27.19 -8.74 30.43
N ILE A 498 26.12 -8.14 29.89
CA ILE A 498 24.97 -8.84 29.29
C ILE A 498 25.41 -9.85 28.25
N GLU A 499 26.28 -9.45 27.33
CA GLU A 499 26.71 -10.30 26.22
C GLU A 499 27.48 -11.54 26.71
N ASP A 500 28.32 -11.39 27.73
CA ASP A 500 29.07 -12.51 28.31
C ASP A 500 28.16 -13.53 29.02
N TYR A 501 27.09 -13.08 29.66
CA TYR A 501 26.11 -13.97 30.26
C TYR A 501 25.25 -14.68 29.19
N MET A 502 24.91 -14.00 28.10
CA MET A 502 24.24 -14.64 26.95
C MET A 502 25.13 -15.71 26.31
N ARG A 503 26.44 -15.43 26.14
CA ARG A 503 27.41 -16.42 25.63
C ARG A 503 27.50 -17.66 26.53
N ARG A 504 27.59 -17.46 27.85
CA ARG A 504 27.65 -18.58 28.80
C ARG A 504 26.40 -19.44 28.78
N PHE A 505 25.22 -18.83 28.63
CA PHE A 505 23.95 -19.56 28.54
C PHE A 505 23.91 -20.51 27.34
N ILE A 506 24.38 -20.06 26.18
CA ILE A 506 24.42 -20.88 24.96
C ILE A 506 25.46 -22.00 25.08
N LEU A 507 26.65 -21.70 25.62
CA LEU A 507 27.72 -22.70 25.81
C LEU A 507 27.31 -23.81 26.78
N GLU A 508 26.71 -23.44 27.92
CA GLU A 508 26.21 -24.37 28.94
C GLU A 508 25.10 -25.30 28.40
N LYS A 509 24.39 -24.87 27.35
CA LYS A 509 23.33 -25.64 26.70
C LYS A 509 23.80 -26.48 25.52
N LYS A 510 24.83 -26.04 24.80
CA LYS A 510 25.50 -26.85 23.77
C LYS A 510 26.05 -28.17 24.34
N GLU A 511 26.48 -28.18 25.60
CA GLU A 511 26.94 -29.39 26.31
C GLU A 511 25.79 -30.35 26.72
N GLY A 512 24.53 -29.88 26.71
CA GLY A 512 23.34 -30.64 27.11
C GLY A 512 22.41 -31.01 25.93
N GLY A 513 22.96 -31.18 24.72
CA GLY A 513 22.20 -31.21 23.46
C GLY A 513 21.01 -32.17 23.37
N ASP A 514 21.09 -33.36 23.98
CA ASP A 514 19.98 -34.32 23.97
C ASP A 514 18.79 -33.88 24.82
N ALA A 515 19.05 -33.22 25.96
CA ALA A 515 18.01 -32.70 26.85
C ALA A 515 17.31 -31.47 26.25
N GLU A 516 18.04 -30.65 25.48
CA GLU A 516 17.47 -29.52 24.77
C GLU A 516 16.56 -29.97 23.63
N MET A 517 16.96 -30.99 22.87
CA MET A 517 16.13 -31.56 21.78
C MET A 517 14.83 -32.19 22.30
N GLU A 518 14.86 -32.89 23.43
CA GLU A 518 13.66 -33.48 24.03
C GLU A 518 12.71 -32.40 24.59
N GLU A 519 13.27 -31.34 25.17
CA GLU A 519 12.51 -30.22 25.72
C GLU A 519 11.82 -29.37 24.64
N THR A 520 12.52 -29.06 23.53
CA THR A 520 11.93 -28.34 22.40
C THR A 520 10.81 -29.14 21.73
N ARG A 521 11.01 -30.45 21.54
CA ARG A 521 9.96 -31.37 21.05
C ARG A 521 8.74 -31.41 21.94
N LYS A 522 8.93 -31.41 23.26
CA LYS A 522 7.83 -31.46 24.21
C LYS A 522 6.97 -30.20 24.12
N GLN A 523 7.60 -29.05 23.96
CA GLN A 523 6.89 -27.78 23.91
C GLN A 523 6.16 -27.54 22.60
N LEU A 524 6.76 -27.90 21.46
CA LEU A 524 6.07 -27.87 20.17
C LEU A 524 4.80 -28.74 20.23
N LYS A 525 4.86 -29.92 20.86
CA LYS A 525 3.69 -30.80 21.06
C LYS A 525 2.66 -30.27 22.06
N GLU A 526 3.07 -29.63 23.15
CA GLU A 526 2.15 -29.04 24.13
C GLU A 526 1.37 -27.86 23.53
N HIS A 527 2.02 -27.08 22.67
CA HIS A 527 1.40 -25.93 22.01
C HIS A 527 0.44 -26.37 20.88
N GLU A 528 0.80 -27.39 20.10
CA GLU A 528 -0.06 -28.01 19.08
C GLU A 528 -1.39 -28.52 19.69
N GLN A 529 -1.33 -29.15 20.87
CA GLN A 529 -2.52 -29.62 21.61
C GLN A 529 -3.36 -28.46 22.19
N SER A 530 -2.72 -27.36 22.56
CA SER A 530 -3.42 -26.17 23.06
C SER A 530 -4.13 -25.38 21.95
N SER A 531 -3.57 -25.35 20.73
CA SER A 531 -4.18 -24.74 19.55
C SER A 531 -5.36 -25.57 19.02
N ALA A 532 -5.29 -26.90 19.11
CA ALA A 532 -6.38 -27.79 18.68
C ALA A 532 -7.61 -27.79 19.61
N THR A 533 -7.48 -27.35 20.87
CA THR A 533 -8.57 -27.43 21.88
C THR A 533 -9.39 -26.14 22.05
N ASN A 534 -8.93 -25.00 21.52
CA ASN A 534 -9.67 -23.72 21.60
C ASN A 534 -10.65 -23.47 20.43
N GLY A 535 -10.74 -24.40 19.48
CA GLY A 535 -11.62 -24.32 18.32
C GLY A 535 -13.06 -24.78 18.52
N THR A 536 -13.70 -24.66 19.69
CA THR A 536 -15.19 -24.71 19.77
C THR A 536 -15.79 -24.26 21.11
N LYS A 537 -16.73 -23.30 21.04
CA LYS A 537 -17.73 -22.87 22.06
C LYS A 537 -17.26 -21.84 23.11
N THR A 538 -17.67 -20.58 23.00
CA THR A 538 -18.95 -20.05 23.53
C THR A 538 -19.08 -18.51 23.53
N LYS A 539 -20.15 -18.05 22.86
CA LYS A 539 -21.13 -17.03 23.28
C LYS A 539 -20.67 -15.72 23.95
N ALA A 540 -20.84 -14.65 23.18
CA ALA A 540 -21.02 -13.28 23.62
C ALA A 540 -22.14 -13.10 24.68
N LYS A 541 -21.88 -12.25 25.68
CA LYS A 541 -22.87 -11.31 26.26
C LYS A 541 -22.17 -10.05 26.83
N PRO A 542 -22.88 -8.90 26.88
CA PRO A 542 -22.27 -7.58 26.73
C PRO A 542 -22.19 -6.73 28.02
N LYS A 543 -21.40 -5.64 27.89
CA LYS A 543 -21.38 -4.34 28.62
C LYS A 543 -20.29 -4.12 29.67
N GLY A 544 -19.50 -3.06 29.43
CA GLY A 544 -18.85 -2.25 30.44
C GLY A 544 -17.80 -1.31 29.83
N LYS A 545 -18.13 -0.02 29.67
CA LYS A 545 -17.20 1.04 29.21
C LYS A 545 -16.02 1.21 30.19
N ALA A 546 -14.80 1.34 29.67
CA ALA A 546 -13.77 2.25 30.18
C ALA A 546 -12.71 2.48 29.09
N ASN A 547 -12.26 3.72 29.01
CA ASN A 547 -11.25 4.25 28.09
C ASN A 547 -9.91 3.54 28.27
N ASP A 548 -9.18 3.32 27.17
CA ASP A 548 -7.74 3.50 27.21
C ASP A 548 -7.21 4.07 25.88
N THR A 549 -6.20 4.91 26.04
CA THR A 549 -5.54 5.76 25.06
C THR A 549 -4.73 4.96 24.05
N VAL A 550 -4.85 5.30 22.76
CA VAL A 550 -4.03 4.74 21.69
C VAL A 550 -2.75 5.58 21.58
N GLU A 551 -1.64 5.02 22.03
CA GLU A 551 -0.31 5.40 21.54
C GLU A 551 -0.15 4.80 20.14
N VAL A 552 0.09 5.67 19.17
CA VAL A 552 0.36 5.33 17.78
C VAL A 552 1.82 4.90 17.71
N LEU A 553 2.04 3.62 17.45
CA LEU A 553 3.26 3.10 16.86
C LEU A 553 2.87 2.64 15.46
N GLU A 554 3.19 3.49 14.49
CA GLU A 554 3.25 3.13 13.08
C GLU A 554 4.47 2.24 12.91
N ASP A 555 4.26 0.99 12.55
CA ASP A 555 5.26 0.16 11.89
C ASP A 555 4.61 -0.50 10.68
N GLU A 556 5.37 -0.42 9.60
CA GLU A 556 5.12 -0.80 8.22
C GLU A 556 5.01 -2.34 8.08
N ASP A 557 4.29 -2.76 7.02
CA ASP A 557 4.27 -4.09 6.42
C ASP A 557 3.87 -5.30 7.29
N ASP A 558 2.62 -5.76 7.12
CA ASP A 558 2.30 -7.20 7.14
C ASP A 558 0.95 -7.47 6.43
N ASP A 559 1.04 -7.79 5.14
CA ASP A 559 -0.01 -8.43 4.34
C ASP A 559 -0.07 -9.93 4.66
N ILE A 560 -0.95 -10.36 5.57
CA ILE A 560 -1.40 -11.76 5.65
C ILE A 560 -2.90 -11.82 6.02
N GLU A 561 -3.77 -11.93 5.00
CA GLU A 561 -5.08 -12.57 5.14
C GLU A 561 -5.12 -13.79 4.20
N GLU A 562 -4.89 -14.98 4.77
CA GLU A 562 -5.19 -16.27 4.13
C GLU A 562 -6.66 -16.63 4.39
N ASP A 563 -7.49 -16.55 3.35
CA ASP A 563 -8.89 -16.98 3.35
C ASP A 563 -8.97 -18.36 2.66
N ASP A 564 -8.79 -19.43 3.44
CA ASP A 564 -8.86 -20.81 2.97
C ASP A 564 -10.33 -21.30 2.94
N PHE A 565 -10.91 -21.27 1.74
CA PHE A 565 -12.17 -21.93 1.41
C PHE A 565 -11.90 -23.40 1.02
N GLU A 566 -12.32 -24.36 1.86
CA GLU A 566 -12.47 -25.75 1.43
C GLU A 566 -13.95 -26.19 1.33
N PRO A 567 -14.31 -27.04 0.33
CA PRO A 567 -15.68 -27.36 -0.04
C PRO A 567 -16.28 -28.54 0.76
N GLU A 568 -17.56 -28.45 1.14
CA GLU A 568 -18.28 -29.57 1.76
C GLU A 568 -18.63 -30.70 0.74
N PRO A 569 -18.45 -31.99 1.10
CA PRO A 569 -19.00 -33.10 0.34
C PRO A 569 -20.44 -33.44 0.76
N VAL A 570 -21.30 -33.60 -0.24
CA VAL A 570 -22.71 -33.97 -0.10
C VAL A 570 -22.91 -35.50 -0.11
N ARG A 571 -23.88 -35.96 0.70
CA ARG A 571 -24.78 -37.15 0.58
C ARG A 571 -24.54 -38.33 1.54
N GLY A 572 -25.62 -38.71 2.23
CA GLY A 572 -25.78 -40.05 2.82
C GLY A 572 -27.01 -40.23 3.73
N ARG A 573 -28.22 -40.28 3.15
CA ARG A 573 -29.49 -40.55 3.87
C ARG A 573 -29.61 -42.04 4.24
N GLY A 574 -29.96 -42.38 5.50
CA GLY A 574 -30.18 -43.79 5.87
C GLY A 574 -30.87 -44.09 7.21
N ARG A 575 -32.21 -43.93 7.22
CA ARG A 575 -33.24 -44.72 7.95
C ARG A 575 -33.33 -44.75 9.51
N ALA A 576 -34.48 -44.22 9.96
CA ALA A 576 -35.49 -44.82 10.85
C ALA A 576 -35.09 -45.15 12.32
N SER A 577 -35.80 -44.69 13.34
CA SER A 577 -37.24 -44.97 13.50
C SER A 577 -37.89 -44.18 14.66
N ARG A 578 -39.15 -43.81 14.39
CA ARG A 578 -40.31 -43.71 15.30
C ARG A 578 -40.36 -42.61 16.37
N ALA A 579 -41.10 -41.55 16.00
CA ALA A 579 -41.98 -40.74 16.85
C ALA A 579 -43.17 -41.59 17.42
N PRO A 580 -44.04 -41.10 18.33
CA PRO A 580 -44.98 -39.98 18.07
C PRO A 580 -45.03 -38.90 19.19
N ARG A 581 -45.08 -37.61 18.83
CA ARG A 581 -46.28 -36.71 18.81
C ARG A 581 -46.96 -36.55 20.18
N ALA A 582 -46.88 -35.40 20.84
CA ALA A 582 -47.45 -34.07 20.52
C ALA A 582 -48.68 -33.79 21.41
N ALA A 583 -48.73 -32.63 22.07
CA ALA A 583 -49.82 -31.66 21.98
C ALA A 583 -49.80 -30.59 23.09
N ARG A 584 -50.02 -29.34 22.63
CA ARG A 584 -50.83 -28.27 23.24
C ARG A 584 -50.30 -27.47 24.44
N ALA A 585 -50.01 -26.19 24.15
CA ALA A 585 -50.20 -25.04 25.05
C ALA A 585 -51.71 -24.74 25.24
N PRO A 586 -52.13 -23.63 25.89
CA PRO A 586 -51.56 -22.79 26.95
C PRO A 586 -52.56 -22.59 28.13
N ARG A 587 -52.20 -21.88 29.21
CA ARG A 587 -53.09 -20.89 29.88
C ARG A 587 -52.44 -20.16 31.07
N ALA A 588 -52.87 -18.92 31.21
CA ALA A 588 -52.47 -17.91 32.19
C ALA A 588 -53.39 -17.87 33.44
N ALA A 589 -53.08 -16.90 34.32
CA ALA A 589 -53.74 -16.46 35.56
C ALA A 589 -53.19 -17.17 36.83
N ARG A 590 -52.85 -16.48 37.93
CA ARG A 590 -53.57 -15.41 38.63
C ARG A 590 -52.65 -14.71 39.65
N ALA A 591 -52.91 -13.43 39.89
CA ALA A 591 -52.31 -12.56 40.92
C ALA A 591 -52.99 -12.78 42.31
N PRO A 592 -52.96 -11.85 43.31
CA PRO A 592 -51.92 -10.96 43.86
C PRO A 592 -51.90 -10.94 45.44
N ARG A 593 -51.20 -9.93 46.00
CA ARG A 593 -51.33 -9.22 47.31
C ARG A 593 -50.26 -9.56 48.36
N ALA A 594 -49.38 -8.61 48.67
CA ALA A 594 -49.50 -7.49 49.65
C ALA A 594 -49.21 -8.00 51.07
N SER A 595 -48.48 -7.34 51.99
CA SER A 595 -48.13 -5.95 52.23
C SER A 595 -47.21 -5.87 53.46
N ARG A 596 -46.41 -4.78 53.57
CA ARG A 596 -46.00 -4.06 54.82
C ARG A 596 -45.21 -4.85 55.90
N ALA A 597 -44.32 -4.29 56.71
CA ALA A 597 -43.68 -2.98 56.89
C ALA A 597 -42.56 -3.17 57.96
N ALA A 598 -41.60 -2.22 58.02
CA ALA A 598 -40.94 -1.64 59.21
C ALA A 598 -40.39 -2.59 60.32
N SER A 599 -39.26 -2.38 61.00
CA SER A 599 -38.35 -1.23 61.21
C SER A 599 -37.24 -1.67 62.19
N THR A 600 -36.07 -1.01 62.13
CA THR A 600 -35.13 -0.68 63.25
C THR A 600 -34.47 -1.86 64.01
N THR A 601 -33.16 -1.92 64.27
CA THR A 601 -32.31 -1.00 65.08
C THR A 601 -30.81 -1.34 64.96
N ALA A 602 -29.95 -0.29 65.05
CA ALA A 602 -28.72 -0.07 65.87
C ALA A 602 -27.84 -1.29 66.33
N SER A 603 -26.52 -1.28 66.56
CA SER A 603 -25.47 -0.25 66.68
C SER A 603 -24.09 -0.91 67.01
N SER A 604 -23.00 -0.22 66.64
CA SER A 604 -21.78 0.07 67.44
C SER A 604 -20.56 -0.87 67.55
N ARG A 605 -19.38 -0.23 67.33
CA ARG A 605 -18.04 -0.36 67.97
C ARG A 605 -17.25 -1.66 67.73
N GLY A 606 -15.93 -1.69 67.51
CA GLY A 606 -14.84 -0.70 67.45
C GLY A 606 -13.49 -1.34 67.84
N ARG A 607 -12.38 -0.80 67.30
CA ARG A 607 -10.93 -0.89 67.68
C ARG A 607 -10.06 -2.10 67.27
N GLY A 608 -8.88 -1.76 66.71
CA GLY A 608 -7.64 -2.55 66.82
C GLY A 608 -6.58 -2.19 65.77
N ARG A 609 -5.48 -1.55 66.19
CA ARG A 609 -4.31 -1.11 65.37
C ARG A 609 -3.17 -2.11 65.52
N ALA A 610 -2.49 -2.50 64.42
CA ALA A 610 -1.13 -3.03 64.44
C ALA A 610 -0.46 -2.84 63.05
N THR A 611 0.77 -2.32 63.05
CA THR A 611 1.74 -2.33 61.93
C THR A 611 2.81 -3.37 62.25
N PRO A 612 3.39 -4.11 61.28
CA PRO A 612 4.67 -3.64 60.72
C PRO A 612 5.02 -4.07 59.26
N GLN A 613 6.05 -3.38 58.74
CA GLN A 613 7.04 -3.73 57.70
C GLN A 613 6.64 -3.77 56.21
N ARG A 614 7.26 -2.86 55.43
CA ARG A 614 7.17 -2.70 53.98
C ARG A 614 8.36 -3.34 53.26
N THR A 615 8.08 -4.02 52.16
CA THR A 615 9.04 -4.55 51.17
C THR A 615 9.02 -3.70 49.90
N ILE A 616 10.11 -3.73 49.13
CA ILE A 616 10.42 -2.86 47.97
C ILE A 616 9.39 -2.90 46.83
N MET A 617 8.49 -3.91 46.80
CA MET A 617 7.37 -4.00 45.87
C MET A 617 6.31 -2.88 46.01
N ASP A 618 6.23 -2.18 47.15
CA ASP A 618 5.25 -1.08 47.33
C ASP A 618 5.67 0.25 46.68
N SER A 619 6.87 0.32 46.08
CA SER A 619 7.43 1.55 45.49
C SER A 619 7.00 1.78 44.04
N PHE A 620 6.49 0.74 43.35
CA PHE A 620 6.13 0.82 41.93
C PHE A 620 4.61 0.94 41.68
N ALA A 621 3.78 0.86 42.71
CA ALA A 621 2.31 0.93 42.58
C ALA A 621 1.71 2.33 42.82
N THR A 622 2.52 3.39 42.90
CA THR A 622 2.04 4.75 43.26
C THR A 622 2.36 5.86 42.23
N GLN A 623 2.60 5.52 40.97
CA GLN A 623 2.70 6.52 39.89
C GLN A 623 1.58 6.46 38.83
N SER A 624 0.62 5.55 38.94
CA SER A 624 -0.49 5.43 37.98
C SER A 624 -1.85 5.45 38.67
N SER A 625 -2.23 6.59 39.26
CA SER A 625 -3.65 6.93 39.53
C SER A 625 -3.84 8.29 40.23
N GLN A 626 -3.48 9.41 39.59
CA GLN A 626 -4.05 10.72 39.95
C GLN A 626 -4.06 11.72 38.78
N ILE A 627 -4.92 11.55 37.78
CA ILE A 627 -5.47 12.69 37.03
C ILE A 627 -6.94 12.38 36.66
N SER A 628 -7.88 12.93 37.42
CA SER A 628 -9.24 13.17 36.92
C SER A 628 -9.73 14.55 37.39
N LEU A 629 -10.00 15.40 36.39
CA LEU A 629 -11.04 16.43 36.29
C LEU A 629 -11.38 17.22 37.57
N VAL A 630 -10.69 18.35 37.76
CA VAL A 630 -11.22 19.49 38.53
C VAL A 630 -11.85 20.48 37.55
N ARG A 631 -13.19 20.53 37.59
CA ARG A 631 -14.04 21.50 36.89
C ARG A 631 -14.19 22.75 37.76
N THR A 632 -13.40 23.79 37.49
CA THR A 632 -13.51 25.10 38.15
C THR A 632 -14.63 25.91 37.52
N GLN A 633 -15.69 26.18 38.28
CA GLN A 633 -16.71 27.17 37.98
C GLN A 633 -16.18 28.57 38.38
N THR A 634 -15.93 29.42 37.39
CA THR A 634 -15.74 30.87 37.61
C THR A 634 -16.91 31.63 36.99
N ARG A 635 -17.72 32.24 37.86
CA ARG A 635 -18.77 33.21 37.51
C ARG A 635 -18.12 34.48 36.98
N THR A 636 -18.44 34.88 35.75
CA THR A 636 -18.34 36.28 35.32
C THR A 636 -19.63 36.70 34.61
N ASN A 637 -20.24 37.75 35.13
CA ASN A 637 -21.42 38.42 34.58
C ASN A 637 -21.05 39.09 33.25
N ARG A 638 -21.88 38.91 32.21
CA ARG A 638 -21.99 39.89 31.13
C ARG A 638 -23.45 40.21 30.82
N SER A 639 -23.74 41.49 30.95
CA SER A 639 -24.98 42.18 30.63
C SER A 639 -25.25 42.14 29.12
N ARG A 640 -26.54 41.96 28.82
CA ARG A 640 -27.16 42.04 27.49
C ARG A 640 -27.28 43.52 27.08
N VAL A 641 -26.68 43.90 25.95
CA VAL A 641 -27.00 45.14 25.25
C VAL A 641 -27.51 44.75 23.87
N GLN A 642 -28.70 45.25 23.58
CA GLN A 642 -29.49 45.10 22.38
C GLN A 642 -29.57 46.49 21.77
N TYR A 643 -29.27 46.65 20.48
CA TYR A 643 -29.67 47.85 19.74
C TYR A 643 -30.15 47.46 18.35
N ASP A 644 -31.32 48.02 18.05
CA ASP A 644 -32.13 47.93 16.84
C ASP A 644 -31.48 48.60 15.63
N SER A 645 -32.04 48.25 14.48
CA SER A 645 -32.04 48.93 13.17
C SER A 645 -32.40 50.42 13.24
N ASP A 646 -31.71 51.27 12.47
CA ASP A 646 -32.24 51.92 11.25
C ASP A 646 -31.31 53.03 10.71
N ASP A 647 -31.30 53.12 9.37
CA ASP A 647 -31.10 54.26 8.46
C ASP A 647 -29.90 55.23 8.61
N SER A 648 -29.10 55.34 7.54
CA SER A 648 -29.10 56.52 6.63
C SER A 648 -28.07 56.40 5.49
N GLU A 649 -28.54 56.75 4.29
CA GLU A 649 -27.90 56.92 2.95
C GLU A 649 -27.73 55.70 2.03
#